data_AF-A0A3M0WY23-F1
#
_entry.id   AF-A0A3M0WY23-F1
#
_cell.length_a   1.000
_cell.length_b   1.000
_cell.length_c   1.000
_cell.angle_alpha   90.00
_cell.angle_beta   90.00
_cell.angle_gamma   90.00
#
_symmetry.space_group_name_H-M   'P 1'
#
loop_
_entity.id
_entity.type
_entity.pdbx_description
1 polymer ?
#
loop_
_entity_poly.entity_id
_entity_poly.type
_entity_poly.pdbx_seq_one_letter_code
_entity_poly.pdbx_strand_id
1 'polypeptide(L)'
;MKNKNINKVAYYMNKTIVAIFFALTVIFLFAHNSFAATYYVDATNGNDANSGADWANAFQTIYQATTVMAIGDIIEIAAGTYSEQVIASVDSVTFQGTSDPAYSGDVIINSPSNGFQIQGNNITVQNLKITGGGGLTTRRGFLVTGNNFTAENITIYDYSGSGFSFESGATNFTLTNVAVKDVGAYALTAQAGSAGTVKQSVFRGYADGSTPGAVVYLTGAGADVNFYDTVVMGGYRYCVKADTSAQLLMRNSIVAACGEGYTANSSIYSVYTDTTASADLDYSIIDGYGRFPNDYNYYGNVTVGSNLQTNEFPYFNGFEYNEAYFAITVDDRTNVSNADSIAAVLDDLGYHLTFNVNTPTLIDSADWATIQDLVNRGHDIGGHSYGNHHIDNTAPFTITYNGTDTNVAVTVSGNSTSFSITGDTGVDNVGPLDLTDPAYNPLPDLCTYIDGLANYSCDLIGASAVEYTSYHSNTLQDTTTSLATGVATEIPYDRRMPSAGGRFFTEALVDTKAAIESNIGGGYTVVSFAYPGQAHDSTARDAVEDAGYSIARGSSAIATSAHKMDNISDIFMALMSITTDEVKGSGYDTLTSAEQEERIRSFARAWSVYALQNGISAALTIHTSDTMNATEVGWLVDELVKNGIQIKSMREIYQAISSGWTTSDNRSYTKTYSDSLDLTYKSYSPAVDAGTTISGITTDLAGNPIYGTPDIGPYEYQPTLTMGTDKPDISSAIRIYQDGKYRYTSQTTGSTNADLTVMPSGGFSTYGATDTRPAFLDISVTTWNTSGDYSKEWTETGTTSTGTTSHVVGDLNPGDYYTVRYIHASDPEATLATYQADSNGQISFDYTGGYSTVTFTVDPDTTGPNSFDVVSPSDYFVTSASRPTLSWNSTTDDESGMAKYQLFIDGQLDTDNISTSTTEITPSGTLICGPHTWYIRAVDNAGNTTDTSVYNLTKSCSTPTVDEDDPEIVALSSPVDDEKINAGYPVKIQWNSVGKIKFVNLYYSNDGKKTFSEIVKHTANDGEYVWKAPSDLSGSVAIKIELTDLSSAIASDMVEVIICKHSASADNQNSSDKNQTDNQSNSTHVNPFTGEEEEITEVSVGDFITSPETDTVYYID
;
A
#
# COMPACT_ATOMS: atom_id res chain seq x y z
N MET A 1 -12.10 -31.31 109.79
CA MET A 1 -13.19 -31.98 109.04
C MET A 1 -13.34 -31.26 107.71
N LYS A 2 -12.82 -31.87 106.66
CA LYS A 2 -13.59 -32.55 105.60
C LYS A 2 -14.31 -31.58 104.65
N ASN A 3 -13.91 -31.69 103.38
CA ASN A 3 -14.80 -31.86 102.23
C ASN A 3 -16.08 -31.02 102.23
N LYS A 4 -16.16 -30.03 101.32
CA LYS A 4 -17.36 -29.92 100.47
C LYS A 4 -17.29 -29.03 99.23
N ASN A 5 -16.23 -28.24 98.99
CA ASN A 5 -16.28 -27.24 97.90
C ASN A 5 -15.47 -27.52 96.62
N ILE A 6 -14.60 -28.54 96.58
CA ILE A 6 -13.82 -28.83 95.34
C ILE A 6 -14.67 -29.56 94.28
N ASN A 7 -15.70 -30.32 94.67
CA ASN A 7 -16.50 -31.09 93.72
C ASN A 7 -17.55 -30.26 92.95
N LYS A 8 -17.87 -29.03 93.36
CA LYS A 8 -18.77 -28.16 92.58
C LYS A 8 -18.02 -27.41 91.47
N VAL A 9 -16.82 -26.92 91.72
CA VAL A 9 -16.02 -26.20 90.70
C VAL A 9 -15.57 -27.15 89.58
N ALA A 10 -15.16 -28.37 89.92
CA ALA A 10 -14.81 -29.39 88.92
C ALA A 10 -16.04 -29.84 88.09
N TYR A 11 -17.23 -29.91 88.69
CA TYR A 11 -18.45 -30.30 87.98
C TYR A 11 -18.93 -29.24 86.98
N TYR A 12 -18.79 -27.95 87.30
CA TYR A 12 -19.14 -26.87 86.37
C TYR A 12 -18.05 -26.60 85.31
N MET A 13 -16.76 -26.71 85.64
CA MET A 13 -15.69 -26.60 84.63
C MET A 13 -15.74 -27.73 83.60
N ASN A 14 -16.07 -28.96 84.02
CA ASN A 14 -16.14 -30.09 83.08
C ASN A 14 -17.36 -30.00 82.16
N LYS A 15 -18.50 -29.44 82.62
CA LYS A 15 -19.65 -29.17 81.75
C LYS A 15 -19.39 -28.04 80.75
N THR A 16 -18.67 -26.99 81.13
CA THR A 16 -18.34 -25.89 80.22
C THR A 16 -17.26 -26.31 79.21
N ILE A 17 -16.25 -27.08 79.62
CA ILE A 17 -15.23 -27.61 78.70
C ILE A 17 -15.83 -28.63 77.74
N VAL A 18 -16.69 -29.55 78.22
CA VAL A 18 -17.39 -30.50 77.34
C VAL A 18 -18.38 -29.80 76.42
N ALA A 19 -19.09 -28.76 76.88
CA ALA A 19 -19.97 -27.96 76.00
C ALA A 19 -19.20 -27.14 74.96
N ILE A 20 -18.03 -26.59 75.31
CA ILE A 20 -17.14 -25.89 74.36
C ILE A 20 -16.51 -26.87 73.37
N PHE A 21 -16.09 -28.07 73.82
CA PHE A 21 -15.57 -29.11 72.92
C PHE A 21 -16.68 -29.64 72.01
N PHE A 22 -17.89 -29.88 72.52
CA PHE A 22 -19.02 -30.31 71.69
C PHE A 22 -19.48 -29.21 70.73
N ALA A 23 -19.46 -27.93 71.14
CA ALA A 23 -19.74 -26.80 70.25
C ALA A 23 -18.64 -26.62 69.20
N LEU A 24 -17.35 -26.74 69.54
CA LEU A 24 -16.24 -26.69 68.58
C LEU A 24 -16.21 -27.90 67.64
N THR A 25 -16.58 -29.09 68.11
CA THR A 25 -16.65 -30.31 67.30
C THR A 25 -17.89 -30.30 66.40
N VAL A 26 -19.02 -29.73 66.84
CA VAL A 26 -20.20 -29.49 66.00
C VAL A 26 -19.92 -28.36 65.00
N ILE A 27 -19.21 -27.29 65.38
CA ILE A 27 -18.76 -26.25 64.44
C ILE A 27 -17.73 -26.80 63.43
N PHE A 28 -16.85 -27.75 63.80
CA PHE A 28 -15.96 -28.45 62.86
C PHE A 28 -16.63 -29.57 62.05
N LEU A 29 -17.70 -30.21 62.56
CA LEU A 29 -18.50 -31.20 61.84
C LEU A 29 -19.49 -30.54 60.86
N PHE A 30 -19.85 -29.27 61.08
CA PHE A 30 -20.69 -28.46 60.16
C PHE A 30 -19.88 -27.46 59.32
N ALA A 31 -18.58 -27.25 59.60
CA ALA A 31 -17.65 -26.60 58.69
C ALA A 31 -16.99 -27.65 57.80
N HIS A 32 -17.78 -28.29 56.94
CA HIS A 32 -17.20 -28.74 55.68
C HIS A 32 -16.86 -27.49 54.91
N ASN A 33 -15.58 -27.12 54.89
CA ASN A 33 -15.05 -26.41 53.74
C ASN A 33 -15.31 -27.35 52.56
N SER A 34 -16.42 -27.17 51.85
CA SER A 34 -16.63 -27.81 50.57
C SER A 34 -15.54 -27.25 49.67
N PHE A 35 -14.46 -28.01 49.51
CA PHE A 35 -13.54 -27.77 48.41
C PHE A 35 -14.36 -27.88 47.12
N ALA A 36 -14.11 -26.96 46.19
CA ALA A 36 -14.64 -27.05 44.83
C ALA A 36 -14.48 -28.48 44.30
N ALA A 37 -15.59 -29.12 43.94
CA ALA A 37 -15.60 -30.43 43.32
C ALA A 37 -15.44 -30.30 41.80
N THR A 38 -14.84 -31.31 41.17
CA THR A 38 -14.86 -31.47 39.72
C THR A 38 -15.81 -32.60 39.36
N TYR A 39 -16.79 -32.32 38.51
CA TYR A 39 -17.70 -33.32 37.96
C TYR A 39 -17.41 -33.58 36.49
N TYR A 40 -17.37 -34.85 36.11
CA TYR A 40 -17.00 -35.30 34.77
C TYR A 40 -18.24 -35.70 33.96
N VAL A 41 -18.29 -35.28 32.70
CA VAL A 41 -19.40 -35.54 31.76
C VAL A 41 -18.86 -36.13 30.45
N ASP A 42 -19.43 -37.26 30.00
CA ASP A 42 -19.09 -37.93 28.74
C ASP A 42 -20.36 -38.41 28.04
N ALA A 43 -20.74 -37.75 26.93
CA ALA A 43 -21.93 -38.09 26.13
C ALA A 43 -21.95 -39.55 25.64
N THR A 44 -20.78 -40.12 25.37
CA THR A 44 -20.63 -41.42 24.71
C THR A 44 -20.62 -42.57 25.71
N ASN A 45 -19.83 -42.44 26.78
CA ASN A 45 -19.61 -43.53 27.75
C ASN A 45 -20.21 -43.26 29.14
N GLY A 46 -20.67 -42.04 29.40
CA GLY A 46 -21.26 -41.65 30.68
C GLY A 46 -22.65 -42.25 30.92
N ASN A 47 -23.12 -42.13 32.16
CA ASN A 47 -24.47 -42.52 32.57
C ASN A 47 -24.95 -41.57 33.68
N ASP A 48 -26.14 -41.00 33.53
CA ASP A 48 -26.69 -40.04 34.50
C ASP A 48 -27.03 -40.63 35.87
N ALA A 49 -27.00 -41.97 36.01
CA ALA A 49 -27.06 -42.64 37.30
C ALA A 49 -25.70 -42.69 38.04
N ASN A 50 -24.59 -42.32 37.39
CA ASN A 50 -23.27 -42.30 37.99
C ASN A 50 -23.10 -41.10 38.95
N SER A 51 -21.96 -41.04 39.64
CA SER A 51 -21.67 -39.96 40.60
C SER A 51 -21.00 -38.73 39.98
N GLY A 52 -20.49 -38.82 38.75
CA GLY A 52 -19.71 -37.77 38.09
C GLY A 52 -18.32 -37.53 38.70
N ALA A 53 -17.84 -38.40 39.59
CA ALA A 53 -16.65 -38.12 40.40
C ALA A 53 -15.30 -38.33 39.67
N ASP A 54 -15.32 -39.08 38.58
CA ASP A 54 -14.19 -39.35 37.69
C ASP A 54 -14.72 -39.77 36.30
N TRP A 55 -13.85 -39.86 35.30
CA TRP A 55 -14.24 -40.26 33.94
C TRP A 55 -14.90 -41.65 33.84
N ALA A 56 -14.56 -42.59 34.72
CA ALA A 56 -15.15 -43.93 34.72
C ALA A 56 -16.59 -43.94 35.25
N ASN A 57 -16.92 -42.93 36.07
CA ASN A 57 -18.24 -42.69 36.64
C ASN A 57 -18.80 -41.34 36.16
N ALA A 58 -18.51 -40.93 34.93
CA ALA A 58 -18.98 -39.67 34.37
C ALA A 58 -20.51 -39.66 34.19
N PHE A 59 -21.13 -38.48 34.30
CA PHE A 59 -22.50 -38.25 33.86
C PHE A 59 -22.59 -38.37 32.34
N GLN A 60 -23.76 -38.70 31.81
CA GLN A 60 -23.99 -38.72 30.36
C GLN A 60 -24.33 -37.32 29.83
N THR A 61 -25.06 -36.53 30.62
CA THR A 61 -25.53 -35.20 30.24
C THR A 61 -24.93 -34.10 31.10
N ILE A 62 -24.73 -32.93 30.51
CA ILE A 62 -24.29 -31.74 31.24
C ILE A 62 -25.42 -31.29 32.17
N TYR A 63 -26.68 -31.44 31.74
CA TYR A 63 -27.86 -31.18 32.55
C TYR A 63 -27.83 -31.96 33.87
N GLN A 64 -27.46 -33.24 33.87
CA GLN A 64 -27.37 -34.00 35.12
C GLN A 64 -26.32 -33.39 36.06
N ALA A 65 -25.17 -32.95 35.55
CA ALA A 65 -24.15 -32.29 36.34
C ALA A 65 -24.65 -30.97 36.98
N THR A 66 -25.48 -30.19 36.27
CA THR A 66 -26.05 -28.95 36.83
C THR A 66 -27.05 -29.19 37.96
N THR A 67 -27.59 -30.41 38.12
CA THR A 67 -28.49 -30.74 39.25
C THR A 67 -27.76 -30.99 40.56
N VAL A 68 -26.44 -31.22 40.52
CA VAL A 68 -25.63 -31.60 41.70
C VAL A 68 -24.50 -30.61 42.03
N MET A 69 -24.22 -29.66 41.12
CA MET A 69 -23.17 -28.64 41.30
C MET A 69 -23.42 -27.70 42.49
N ALA A 70 -22.34 -27.23 43.09
CA ALA A 70 -22.31 -26.24 44.17
C ALA A 70 -21.36 -25.08 43.83
N ILE A 71 -21.37 -24.03 44.68
CA ILE A 71 -20.55 -22.84 44.49
C ILE A 71 -19.06 -23.22 44.47
N GLY A 72 -18.35 -22.80 43.42
CA GLY A 72 -16.92 -23.05 43.24
C GLY A 72 -16.60 -24.26 42.37
N ASP A 73 -17.58 -25.10 42.02
CA ASP A 73 -17.35 -26.36 41.31
C ASP A 73 -16.94 -26.18 39.84
N ILE A 74 -16.31 -27.21 39.28
CA ILE A 74 -15.92 -27.30 37.88
C ILE A 74 -16.65 -28.47 37.23
N ILE A 75 -17.23 -28.25 36.06
CA ILE A 75 -17.82 -29.28 35.20
C ILE A 75 -16.88 -29.52 34.03
N GLU A 76 -16.20 -30.67 34.04
CA GLU A 76 -15.24 -31.13 33.05
C GLU A 76 -15.95 -31.97 31.99
N ILE A 77 -15.92 -31.55 30.73
CA ILE A 77 -16.74 -32.11 29.66
C ILE A 77 -15.85 -32.77 28.60
N ALA A 78 -16.08 -34.05 28.32
CA ALA A 78 -15.39 -34.78 27.27
C ALA A 78 -15.93 -34.39 25.88
N ALA A 79 -15.08 -34.54 24.87
CA ALA A 79 -15.44 -34.39 23.47
C ALA A 79 -16.68 -35.22 23.11
N GLY A 80 -17.57 -34.61 22.33
CA GLY A 80 -18.85 -35.23 21.97
C GLY A 80 -19.92 -34.21 21.63
N THR A 81 -21.04 -34.70 21.11
CA THR A 81 -22.23 -33.89 20.83
C THR A 81 -23.27 -34.09 21.91
N TYR A 82 -23.65 -32.98 22.56
CA TYR A 82 -24.62 -32.93 23.64
C TYR A 82 -25.90 -32.26 23.14
N SER A 83 -26.97 -33.04 22.98
CA SER A 83 -28.26 -32.55 22.48
C SER A 83 -29.19 -32.13 23.61
N GLU A 84 -28.86 -31.02 24.26
CA GLU A 84 -29.54 -30.56 25.46
C GLU A 84 -29.50 -29.03 25.60
N GLN A 85 -30.24 -28.52 26.59
CA GLN A 85 -30.15 -27.15 27.06
C GLN A 85 -29.47 -27.14 28.43
N VAL A 86 -28.45 -26.29 28.60
CA VAL A 86 -27.72 -26.17 29.86
C VAL A 86 -28.22 -24.96 30.65
N ILE A 87 -28.57 -25.16 31.92
CA ILE A 87 -28.99 -24.10 32.85
C ILE A 87 -27.94 -23.97 33.95
N ALA A 88 -27.20 -22.86 33.94
CA ALA A 88 -26.18 -22.52 34.91
C ALA A 88 -26.72 -21.52 35.94
N SER A 89 -27.32 -22.02 37.02
CA SER A 89 -28.00 -21.20 38.05
C SER A 89 -27.25 -21.07 39.38
N VAL A 90 -26.13 -21.78 39.55
CA VAL A 90 -25.32 -21.76 40.77
C VAL A 90 -24.11 -20.86 40.57
N ASP A 91 -23.91 -19.89 41.45
CA ASP A 91 -22.82 -18.92 41.35
C ASP A 91 -21.43 -19.58 41.40
N SER A 92 -20.45 -18.96 40.73
CA SER A 92 -19.03 -19.33 40.77
C SER A 92 -18.74 -20.74 40.27
N VAL A 93 -19.38 -21.17 39.17
CA VAL A 93 -19.18 -22.47 38.53
C VAL A 93 -18.47 -22.30 37.18
N THR A 94 -17.54 -23.21 36.88
CA THR A 94 -16.86 -23.29 35.58
C THR A 94 -17.35 -24.48 34.78
N PHE A 95 -17.72 -24.27 33.51
CA PHE A 95 -17.98 -25.33 32.52
C PHE A 95 -16.83 -25.33 31.52
N GLN A 96 -16.13 -26.46 31.34
CA GLN A 96 -14.99 -26.52 30.45
C GLN A 96 -14.87 -27.81 29.65
N GLY A 97 -14.53 -27.68 28.37
CA GLY A 97 -14.01 -28.80 27.60
C GLY A 97 -12.66 -29.24 28.15
N THR A 98 -12.48 -30.56 28.28
CA THR A 98 -11.31 -31.12 28.96
C THR A 98 -10.02 -31.06 28.15
N SER A 99 -8.89 -30.91 28.85
CA SER A 99 -7.54 -31.04 28.31
C SER A 99 -6.94 -32.43 28.47
N ASP A 100 -7.66 -33.38 29.09
CA ASP A 100 -7.21 -34.76 29.19
C ASP A 100 -7.13 -35.40 27.80
N PRO A 101 -5.94 -35.83 27.31
CA PRO A 101 -5.77 -36.35 25.95
C PRO A 101 -6.66 -37.55 25.61
N ALA A 102 -7.16 -38.28 26.61
CA ALA A 102 -8.05 -39.42 26.39
C ALA A 102 -9.50 -38.99 26.06
N TYR A 103 -9.87 -37.75 26.41
CA TYR A 103 -11.23 -37.23 26.33
C TYR A 103 -11.31 -35.87 25.61
N SER A 104 -10.17 -35.26 25.28
CA SER A 104 -10.06 -33.94 24.64
C SER A 104 -10.51 -33.96 23.18
N GLY A 105 -11.08 -32.86 22.72
CA GLY A 105 -11.60 -32.68 21.37
C GLY A 105 -12.78 -31.72 21.35
N ASP A 106 -13.54 -31.71 20.26
CA ASP A 106 -14.68 -30.82 20.13
C ASP A 106 -15.84 -31.21 21.08
N VAL A 107 -16.19 -30.30 21.97
CA VAL A 107 -17.43 -30.37 22.77
C VAL A 107 -18.50 -29.52 22.08
N ILE A 108 -19.52 -30.17 21.53
CA ILE A 108 -20.55 -29.52 20.70
C ILE A 108 -21.90 -29.57 21.42
N ILE A 109 -22.44 -28.42 21.79
CA ILE A 109 -23.82 -28.30 22.27
C ILE A 109 -24.75 -28.09 21.07
N ASN A 110 -25.55 -29.11 20.75
CA ASN A 110 -26.54 -29.06 19.69
C ASN A 110 -27.95 -28.94 20.28
N SER A 111 -28.34 -27.71 20.64
CA SER A 111 -29.63 -27.48 21.32
C SER A 111 -30.74 -27.19 20.32
N PRO A 112 -31.90 -27.88 20.41
CA PRO A 112 -33.11 -27.46 19.70
C PRO A 112 -33.80 -26.26 20.38
N SER A 113 -33.22 -25.65 21.42
CA SER A 113 -33.76 -24.53 22.18
C SER A 113 -32.68 -23.45 22.39
N ASN A 114 -32.50 -22.88 23.59
CA ASN A 114 -31.28 -22.12 23.89
C ASN A 114 -30.12 -23.08 24.19
N GLY A 115 -28.89 -22.70 23.87
CA GLY A 115 -27.70 -23.47 24.25
C GLY A 115 -27.49 -23.43 25.76
N PHE A 116 -27.00 -22.29 26.26
CA PHE A 116 -26.81 -22.01 27.67
C PHE A 116 -27.77 -20.94 28.18
N GLN A 117 -28.31 -21.15 29.38
CA GLN A 117 -28.94 -20.12 30.19
C GLN A 117 -28.08 -19.83 31.41
N ILE A 118 -27.46 -18.66 31.45
CA ILE A 118 -26.61 -18.21 32.54
C ILE A 118 -27.43 -17.35 33.49
N GLN A 119 -27.73 -17.89 34.66
CA GLN A 119 -28.54 -17.26 35.72
C GLN A 119 -27.73 -16.98 36.98
N GLY A 120 -26.71 -17.80 37.26
CA GLY A 120 -25.76 -17.57 38.36
C GLY A 120 -24.76 -16.45 38.02
N ASN A 121 -24.15 -15.90 39.06
CA ASN A 121 -23.07 -14.92 38.96
C ASN A 121 -21.69 -15.60 38.94
N ASN A 122 -20.68 -14.95 38.35
CA ASN A 122 -19.30 -15.46 38.28
C ASN A 122 -19.20 -16.82 37.55
N ILE A 123 -19.96 -16.98 36.47
CA ILE A 123 -19.94 -18.21 35.68
C ILE A 123 -18.88 -18.12 34.60
N THR A 124 -18.06 -19.15 34.46
CA THR A 124 -17.10 -19.30 33.36
C THR A 124 -17.53 -20.44 32.45
N VAL A 125 -17.49 -20.22 31.14
CA VAL A 125 -17.73 -21.26 30.12
C VAL A 125 -16.60 -21.22 29.10
N GLN A 126 -15.90 -22.34 28.90
CA GLN A 126 -14.72 -22.35 28.05
C GLN A 126 -14.50 -23.62 27.22
N ASN A 127 -13.86 -23.47 26.06
CA ASN A 127 -13.46 -24.56 25.15
C ASN A 127 -14.67 -25.37 24.63
N LEU A 128 -15.72 -24.69 24.17
CA LEU A 128 -16.96 -25.33 23.70
C LEU A 128 -17.41 -24.75 22.35
N LYS A 129 -18.19 -25.53 21.62
CA LYS A 129 -18.91 -25.09 20.42
C LYS A 129 -20.42 -25.23 20.58
N ILE A 130 -21.19 -24.37 19.92
CA ILE A 130 -22.66 -24.38 19.94
C ILE A 130 -23.20 -24.31 18.52
N THR A 131 -24.22 -25.14 18.23
CA THR A 131 -24.94 -25.15 16.95
C THR A 131 -26.43 -25.49 17.16
N GLY A 132 -27.26 -25.33 16.13
CA GLY A 132 -28.67 -25.70 16.15
C GLY A 132 -29.65 -24.52 16.26
N GLY A 133 -30.44 -24.45 17.34
CA GLY A 133 -31.47 -23.43 17.55
C GLY A 133 -32.85 -23.76 16.94
N GLY A 134 -32.99 -24.89 16.26
CA GLY A 134 -34.27 -25.49 15.85
C GLY A 134 -35.23 -24.58 15.06
N GLY A 135 -34.70 -23.70 14.21
CA GLY A 135 -35.44 -22.93 13.20
C GLY A 135 -36.18 -21.68 13.70
N LEU A 136 -35.97 -21.24 14.94
CA LEU A 136 -36.59 -20.02 15.48
C LEU A 136 -35.54 -18.95 15.81
N THR A 137 -35.73 -17.74 15.28
CA THR A 137 -34.84 -16.58 15.49
C THR A 137 -34.86 -16.03 16.93
N THR A 138 -35.82 -16.46 17.76
CA THR A 138 -35.96 -16.06 19.17
C THR A 138 -35.08 -16.83 20.14
N ARG A 139 -34.42 -17.91 19.69
CA ARG A 139 -33.53 -18.71 20.55
C ARG A 139 -32.14 -18.11 20.63
N ARG A 140 -31.38 -18.48 21.67
CA ARG A 140 -30.07 -17.90 22.00
C ARG A 140 -29.02 -18.97 22.23
N GLY A 141 -27.84 -18.85 21.62
CA GLY A 141 -26.69 -19.68 21.95
C GLY A 141 -26.35 -19.52 23.43
N PHE A 142 -26.24 -18.28 23.90
CA PHE A 142 -26.20 -17.91 25.31
C PHE A 142 -27.29 -16.89 25.64
N LEU A 143 -28.12 -17.21 26.63
CA LEU A 143 -29.02 -16.28 27.30
C LEU A 143 -28.44 -15.95 28.67
N VAL A 144 -27.98 -14.72 28.88
CA VAL A 144 -27.26 -14.29 30.08
C VAL A 144 -28.08 -13.31 30.88
N THR A 145 -28.34 -13.66 32.14
CA THR A 145 -29.08 -12.84 33.13
C THR A 145 -28.28 -12.61 34.42
N GLY A 146 -27.26 -13.43 34.69
CA GLY A 146 -26.34 -13.26 35.82
C GLY A 146 -25.19 -12.29 35.53
N ASN A 147 -24.48 -11.87 36.57
CA ASN A 147 -23.33 -10.94 36.48
C ASN A 147 -21.99 -11.67 36.43
N ASN A 148 -20.94 -10.99 35.96
CA ASN A 148 -19.57 -11.52 35.88
C ASN A 148 -19.48 -12.82 35.07
N PHE A 149 -20.15 -12.88 33.91
CA PHE A 149 -20.06 -14.02 33.01
C PHE A 149 -18.79 -13.96 32.16
N THR A 150 -18.03 -15.05 32.12
CA THR A 150 -16.84 -15.19 31.27
C THR A 150 -17.06 -16.30 30.25
N ALA A 151 -16.81 -15.99 28.97
CA ALA A 151 -16.77 -16.98 27.90
C ALA A 151 -15.39 -16.94 27.22
N GLU A 152 -14.72 -18.09 27.13
CA GLU A 152 -13.39 -18.20 26.55
C GLU A 152 -13.29 -19.34 25.53
N ASN A 153 -12.70 -19.12 24.36
CA ASN A 153 -12.55 -20.15 23.32
C ASN A 153 -13.91 -20.78 22.94
N ILE A 154 -14.87 -19.93 22.57
CA ILE A 154 -16.24 -20.35 22.22
C ILE A 154 -16.51 -20.14 20.75
N THR A 155 -17.05 -21.16 20.07
CA THR A 155 -17.56 -21.01 18.70
C THR A 155 -19.06 -21.25 18.63
N ILE A 156 -19.83 -20.32 18.08
CA ILE A 156 -21.24 -20.50 17.73
C ILE A 156 -21.34 -20.48 16.21
N TYR A 157 -21.90 -21.52 15.62
CA TYR A 157 -22.02 -21.67 14.16
C TYR A 157 -23.32 -22.38 13.77
N ASP A 158 -23.84 -22.09 12.58
CA ASP A 158 -25.09 -22.67 12.05
C ASP A 158 -26.25 -22.64 13.07
N TYR A 159 -26.42 -21.49 13.72
CA TYR A 159 -27.38 -21.35 14.81
C TYR A 159 -28.56 -20.48 14.38
N SER A 160 -29.77 -21.06 14.26
CA SER A 160 -30.92 -20.34 13.70
C SER A 160 -31.40 -19.13 14.53
N GLY A 161 -30.91 -18.98 15.76
CA GLY A 161 -31.23 -17.90 16.69
C GLY A 161 -30.15 -16.81 16.76
N SER A 162 -30.04 -16.11 17.89
CA SER A 162 -28.93 -15.21 18.18
C SER A 162 -27.77 -15.95 18.85
N GLY A 163 -26.54 -15.42 18.74
CA GLY A 163 -25.37 -15.91 19.47
C GLY A 163 -25.47 -15.61 20.96
N PHE A 164 -24.89 -14.50 21.39
CA PHE A 164 -24.94 -14.04 22.78
C PHE A 164 -26.05 -13.01 23.00
N SER A 165 -26.88 -13.21 24.02
CA SER A 165 -27.84 -12.21 24.49
C SER A 165 -27.66 -11.93 25.98
N PHE A 166 -27.26 -10.70 26.28
CA PHE A 166 -27.19 -10.15 27.62
C PHE A 166 -28.49 -9.39 27.92
N GLU A 167 -29.30 -9.97 28.80
CA GLU A 167 -30.57 -9.42 29.24
C GLU A 167 -30.35 -8.35 30.31
N SER A 168 -31.37 -7.50 30.51
CA SER A 168 -31.26 -6.33 31.37
C SER A 168 -30.67 -6.63 32.76
N GLY A 169 -29.59 -5.91 33.08
CA GLY A 169 -28.88 -6.01 34.36
C GLY A 169 -27.73 -7.02 34.41
N ALA A 170 -27.41 -7.73 33.32
CA ALA A 170 -26.24 -8.62 33.25
C ALA A 170 -24.93 -7.83 33.11
N THR A 171 -24.29 -7.49 34.23
CA THR A 171 -23.09 -6.62 34.26
C THR A 171 -21.77 -7.40 34.27
N ASN A 172 -20.73 -6.74 33.76
CA ASN A 172 -19.33 -7.18 33.78
C ASN A 172 -19.07 -8.51 33.07
N PHE A 173 -19.65 -8.71 31.87
CA PHE A 173 -19.32 -9.88 31.06
C PHE A 173 -17.95 -9.73 30.38
N THR A 174 -17.27 -10.85 30.13
CA THR A 174 -16.03 -10.90 29.34
C THR A 174 -16.12 -12.01 28.30
N LEU A 175 -15.93 -11.65 27.04
CA LEU A 175 -15.80 -12.60 25.92
C LEU A 175 -14.35 -12.54 25.42
N THR A 176 -13.68 -13.68 25.31
CA THR A 176 -12.30 -13.77 24.80
C THR A 176 -12.17 -14.98 23.89
N ASN A 177 -11.55 -14.81 22.72
CA ASN A 177 -11.49 -15.88 21.72
C ASN A 177 -12.88 -16.45 21.38
N VAL A 178 -13.80 -15.58 20.98
CA VAL A 178 -15.17 -15.96 20.63
C VAL A 178 -15.39 -15.77 19.14
N ALA A 179 -15.89 -16.80 18.49
CA ALA A 179 -16.34 -16.75 17.10
C ALA A 179 -17.84 -17.02 17.03
N VAL A 180 -18.62 -16.09 16.48
CA VAL A 180 -20.05 -16.26 16.19
C VAL A 180 -20.23 -16.11 14.69
N LYS A 181 -20.64 -17.19 14.03
CA LYS A 181 -20.78 -17.30 12.58
C LYS A 181 -22.16 -17.86 12.24
N ASP A 182 -22.71 -17.47 11.09
CA ASP A 182 -23.90 -18.08 10.50
C ASP A 182 -25.10 -18.19 11.47
N VAL A 183 -25.38 -17.08 12.15
CA VAL A 183 -26.52 -16.96 13.08
C VAL A 183 -27.75 -16.36 12.41
N GLY A 184 -28.94 -16.84 12.77
CA GLY A 184 -30.23 -16.41 12.23
C GLY A 184 -30.79 -15.09 12.78
N ALA A 185 -30.06 -14.43 13.67
CA ALA A 185 -30.43 -13.14 14.26
C ALA A 185 -29.16 -12.35 14.61
N TYR A 186 -29.07 -11.79 15.83
CA TYR A 186 -27.90 -11.06 16.29
C TYR A 186 -26.75 -12.00 16.67
N ALA A 187 -25.52 -11.64 16.36
CA ALA A 187 -24.36 -12.33 16.90
C ALA A 187 -24.14 -11.97 18.39
N LEU A 188 -24.41 -10.69 18.74
CA LEU A 188 -24.39 -10.19 20.11
C LEU A 188 -25.52 -9.17 20.34
N THR A 189 -26.24 -9.30 21.46
CA THR A 189 -27.14 -8.26 21.96
C THR A 189 -26.84 -7.90 23.41
N ALA A 190 -26.85 -6.61 23.74
CA ALA A 190 -26.81 -6.13 25.12
C ALA A 190 -27.97 -5.18 25.40
N GLN A 191 -28.73 -5.47 26.46
CA GLN A 191 -29.87 -4.65 26.89
C GLN A 191 -29.49 -3.71 28.05
N ALA A 192 -30.43 -2.85 28.46
CA ALA A 192 -30.25 -1.85 29.52
C ALA A 192 -29.58 -2.41 30.77
N GLY A 193 -28.50 -1.75 31.20
CA GLY A 193 -27.69 -2.12 32.36
C GLY A 193 -26.73 -3.29 32.13
N SER A 194 -26.54 -3.75 30.90
CA SER A 194 -25.59 -4.82 30.59
C SER A 194 -24.27 -4.25 30.08
N ALA A 195 -23.19 -4.45 30.82
CA ALA A 195 -21.88 -3.91 30.45
C ALA A 195 -20.82 -5.01 30.37
N GLY A 196 -19.85 -4.88 29.47
CA GLY A 196 -18.82 -5.90 29.32
C GLY A 196 -17.74 -5.60 28.30
N THR A 197 -16.82 -6.54 28.17
CA THR A 197 -15.67 -6.46 27.28
C THR A 197 -15.59 -7.67 26.36
N VAL A 198 -15.23 -7.43 25.12
CA VAL A 198 -15.01 -8.43 24.08
C VAL A 198 -13.58 -8.26 23.57
N LYS A 199 -12.81 -9.35 23.53
CA LYS A 199 -11.40 -9.37 23.12
C LYS A 199 -11.18 -10.48 22.11
N GLN A 200 -10.33 -10.26 21.10
CA GLN A 200 -9.89 -11.30 20.17
C GLN A 200 -11.09 -12.12 19.69
N SER A 201 -11.99 -11.52 18.92
CA SER A 201 -13.27 -12.16 18.62
C SER A 201 -13.72 -11.87 17.19
N VAL A 202 -14.60 -12.72 16.68
CA VAL A 202 -15.15 -12.62 15.32
C VAL A 202 -16.67 -12.76 15.40
N PHE A 203 -17.40 -11.75 14.90
CA PHE A 203 -18.85 -11.77 14.78
C PHE A 203 -19.24 -11.59 13.31
N ARG A 204 -19.88 -12.60 12.72
CA ARG A 204 -20.34 -12.61 11.33
C ARG A 204 -21.83 -12.88 11.25
N GLY A 205 -22.56 -12.04 10.52
CA GLY A 205 -23.94 -12.31 10.09
C GLY A 205 -23.96 -12.90 8.67
N TYR A 206 -24.82 -13.90 8.42
CA TYR A 206 -24.95 -14.52 7.08
C TYR A 206 -26.36 -15.06 6.77
N ALA A 207 -27.31 -15.07 7.71
CA ALA A 207 -28.55 -15.83 7.50
C ALA A 207 -29.52 -15.19 6.49
N ASP A 208 -29.67 -15.86 5.35
CA ASP A 208 -30.60 -15.54 4.28
C ASP A 208 -32.05 -15.38 4.81
N GLY A 209 -32.65 -14.22 4.55
CA GLY A 209 -34.09 -14.00 4.71
C GLY A 209 -34.61 -13.69 6.13
N SER A 210 -33.75 -13.56 7.13
CA SER A 210 -34.16 -13.09 8.46
C SER A 210 -33.78 -11.63 8.68
N THR A 211 -34.74 -10.78 9.06
CA THR A 211 -34.48 -9.41 9.50
C THR A 211 -33.94 -9.41 10.94
N PRO A 212 -32.64 -9.13 11.13
CA PRO A 212 -32.24 -8.18 12.16
C PRO A 212 -31.58 -6.97 11.51
N GLY A 213 -31.80 -5.78 12.08
CA GLY A 213 -31.16 -4.56 11.58
C GLY A 213 -29.66 -4.48 11.84
N ALA A 214 -29.05 -5.38 12.64
CA ALA A 214 -27.63 -5.34 12.98
C ALA A 214 -27.02 -6.71 13.34
N VAL A 215 -25.69 -6.88 13.22
CA VAL A 215 -24.94 -8.05 13.76
C VAL A 215 -24.78 -7.92 15.28
N VAL A 216 -24.38 -6.74 15.73
CA VAL A 216 -24.26 -6.36 17.14
C VAL A 216 -25.31 -5.30 17.45
N TYR A 217 -26.14 -5.55 18.47
CA TYR A 217 -27.19 -4.62 18.87
C TYR A 217 -27.12 -4.27 20.36
N LEU A 218 -26.85 -3.00 20.66
CA LEU A 218 -26.79 -2.44 22.01
C LEU A 218 -27.99 -1.51 22.22
N THR A 219 -28.76 -1.73 23.29
CA THR A 219 -29.97 -0.94 23.54
C THR A 219 -30.22 -0.71 25.01
N GLY A 220 -30.46 0.56 25.37
CA GLY A 220 -30.84 0.98 26.71
C GLY A 220 -29.66 1.51 27.54
N ALA A 221 -29.99 2.32 28.55
CA ALA A 221 -28.99 2.99 29.38
C ALA A 221 -28.11 1.97 30.13
N GLY A 222 -26.79 2.15 30.08
CA GLY A 222 -25.82 1.25 30.69
C GLY A 222 -25.56 -0.03 29.91
N ALA A 223 -26.03 -0.11 28.64
CA ALA A 223 -25.60 -1.12 27.69
C ALA A 223 -24.22 -0.76 27.12
N ASP A 224 -23.16 -0.94 27.92
CA ASP A 224 -21.82 -0.40 27.64
C ASP A 224 -20.86 -1.52 27.26
N VAL A 225 -20.45 -1.60 25.98
CA VAL A 225 -19.63 -2.70 25.46
C VAL A 225 -18.35 -2.21 24.81
N ASN A 226 -17.22 -2.76 25.27
CA ASN A 226 -15.89 -2.46 24.75
C ASN A 226 -15.38 -3.61 23.88
N PHE A 227 -14.93 -3.30 22.67
CA PHE A 227 -14.33 -4.25 21.74
C PHE A 227 -12.84 -3.96 21.57
N TYR A 228 -12.03 -5.01 21.68
CA TYR A 228 -10.59 -5.03 21.45
C TYR A 228 -10.25 -6.18 20.51
N ASP A 229 -9.39 -5.95 19.51
CA ASP A 229 -8.93 -6.98 18.57
C ASP A 229 -10.12 -7.79 18.02
N THR A 230 -11.18 -7.11 17.57
CA THR A 230 -12.44 -7.77 17.18
C THR A 230 -12.82 -7.42 15.75
N VAL A 231 -13.33 -8.43 15.02
CA VAL A 231 -13.94 -8.25 13.70
C VAL A 231 -15.47 -8.39 13.82
N VAL A 232 -16.20 -7.44 13.24
CA VAL A 232 -17.67 -7.49 13.07
C VAL A 232 -18.00 -7.28 11.58
N MET A 233 -18.61 -8.28 10.92
CA MET A 233 -18.88 -8.22 9.48
C MET A 233 -20.22 -8.85 9.07
N GLY A 234 -20.71 -8.52 7.86
CA GLY A 234 -21.87 -9.19 7.25
C GLY A 234 -23.22 -8.76 7.82
N GLY A 235 -23.38 -7.48 8.20
CA GLY A 235 -24.65 -6.97 8.72
C GLY A 235 -25.68 -6.73 7.63
N TYR A 236 -26.95 -7.08 7.86
CA TYR A 236 -28.04 -6.84 6.90
C TYR A 236 -28.31 -5.34 6.65
N ARG A 237 -28.31 -4.50 7.71
CA ARG A 237 -28.43 -3.04 7.60
C ARG A 237 -27.33 -2.27 8.34
N TYR A 238 -26.93 -2.78 9.49
CA TYR A 238 -25.81 -2.27 10.27
C TYR A 238 -24.91 -3.43 10.67
N CYS A 239 -23.62 -3.21 10.85
CA CYS A 239 -22.81 -4.20 11.57
C CYS A 239 -22.97 -3.99 13.07
N VAL A 240 -22.87 -2.74 13.53
CA VAL A 240 -23.09 -2.36 14.92
C VAL A 240 -24.17 -1.29 15.01
N LYS A 241 -25.15 -1.51 15.89
CA LYS A 241 -26.17 -0.51 16.21
C LYS A 241 -26.23 -0.31 17.72
N ALA A 242 -26.14 0.95 18.16
CA ALA A 242 -26.37 1.37 19.54
C ALA A 242 -27.53 2.38 19.60
N ASP A 243 -28.46 2.20 20.54
CA ASP A 243 -29.56 3.14 20.76
C ASP A 243 -29.92 3.27 22.25
N THR A 244 -30.77 4.26 22.57
CA THR A 244 -31.33 4.47 23.91
C THR A 244 -30.26 4.60 25.01
N SER A 245 -29.25 5.45 24.82
CA SER A 245 -28.15 5.69 25.78
C SER A 245 -27.19 4.52 26.03
N ALA A 246 -27.09 3.59 25.07
CA ALA A 246 -26.00 2.61 25.02
C ALA A 246 -24.65 3.26 24.68
N GLN A 247 -23.55 2.64 25.11
CA GLN A 247 -22.19 3.09 24.82
C GLN A 247 -21.36 2.00 24.14
N LEU A 248 -20.59 2.39 23.12
CA LEU A 248 -19.69 1.52 22.37
C LEU A 248 -18.26 2.09 22.42
N LEU A 249 -17.29 1.24 22.68
CA LEU A 249 -15.86 1.56 22.47
C LEU A 249 -15.24 0.49 21.58
N MET A 250 -14.45 0.90 20.58
CA MET A 250 -13.72 -0.02 19.71
C MET A 250 -12.26 0.41 19.58
N ARG A 251 -11.34 -0.53 19.79
CA ARG A 251 -9.89 -0.38 19.57
C ARG A 251 -9.36 -1.61 18.85
N ASN A 252 -8.37 -1.42 17.98
CA ASN A 252 -7.79 -2.50 17.15
C ASN A 252 -8.87 -3.37 16.51
N SER A 253 -9.95 -2.79 16.04
CA SER A 253 -11.12 -3.57 15.61
C SER A 253 -11.48 -3.25 14.17
N ILE A 254 -12.17 -4.19 13.53
CA ILE A 254 -12.60 -4.07 12.14
C ILE A 254 -14.11 -4.18 12.10
N VAL A 255 -14.76 -3.21 11.47
CA VAL A 255 -16.18 -3.28 11.13
C VAL A 255 -16.31 -3.06 9.64
N ALA A 256 -16.76 -4.08 8.91
CA ALA A 256 -16.73 -4.06 7.44
C ALA A 256 -17.88 -4.86 6.81
N ALA A 257 -18.10 -4.66 5.50
CA ALA A 257 -19.07 -5.41 4.70
C ALA A 257 -20.50 -5.46 5.30
N CYS A 258 -21.03 -4.29 5.64
CA CYS A 258 -22.39 -4.13 6.13
C CYS A 258 -23.35 -3.77 4.99
N GLY A 259 -24.65 -3.94 5.18
CA GLY A 259 -25.71 -3.56 4.23
C GLY A 259 -26.19 -4.68 3.29
N GLU A 260 -26.10 -5.94 3.68
CA GLU A 260 -26.60 -7.05 2.83
C GLU A 260 -28.11 -6.92 2.57
N GLY A 261 -28.53 -6.55 1.35
CA GLY A 261 -29.88 -6.86 0.86
C GLY A 261 -30.95 -5.77 0.96
N TYR A 262 -30.60 -4.48 0.97
CA TYR A 262 -31.58 -3.39 0.91
C TYR A 262 -31.36 -2.41 -0.25
N THR A 263 -32.45 -1.97 -0.87
CA THR A 263 -32.46 -1.05 -2.02
C THR A 263 -31.89 0.33 -1.66
N ALA A 264 -31.35 1.04 -2.67
CA ALA A 264 -30.65 2.33 -2.66
C ALA A 264 -31.18 3.50 -1.80
N ASN A 265 -32.37 3.40 -1.19
CA ASN A 265 -33.05 4.51 -0.51
C ASN A 265 -33.07 4.42 1.03
N SER A 266 -32.26 3.55 1.65
CA SER A 266 -32.25 3.37 3.12
C SER A 266 -30.90 3.72 3.75
N SER A 267 -30.92 4.36 4.93
CA SER A 267 -29.69 4.70 5.65
C SER A 267 -29.05 3.43 6.24
N ILE A 268 -27.86 3.10 5.74
CA ILE A 268 -27.00 1.95 6.07
C ILE A 268 -25.69 2.53 6.65
N TYR A 269 -25.19 1.96 7.73
CA TYR A 269 -23.96 2.40 8.40
C TYR A 269 -23.24 1.20 9.00
N SER A 270 -21.92 1.22 9.01
CA SER A 270 -21.14 0.18 9.70
C SER A 270 -21.34 0.30 11.20
N VAL A 271 -21.32 1.53 11.72
CA VAL A 271 -21.67 1.85 13.12
C VAL A 271 -22.78 2.90 13.18
N TYR A 272 -23.94 2.54 13.70
CA TYR A 272 -25.04 3.46 13.92
C TYR A 272 -25.23 3.75 15.41
N THR A 273 -25.34 5.04 15.75
CA THR A 273 -25.83 5.49 17.06
C THR A 273 -27.07 6.38 16.87
N ASP A 274 -28.07 6.23 17.74
CA ASP A 274 -29.13 7.23 17.84
C ASP A 274 -28.60 8.50 18.55
N THR A 275 -29.45 9.52 18.72
CA THR A 275 -29.06 10.80 19.32
C THR A 275 -28.77 10.73 20.83
N THR A 276 -29.04 9.61 21.47
CA THR A 276 -28.89 9.41 22.93
C THR A 276 -27.77 8.44 23.28
N ALA A 277 -27.39 7.54 22.37
CA ALA A 277 -26.26 6.64 22.46
C ALA A 277 -24.95 7.34 22.07
N SER A 278 -23.81 6.67 22.29
CA SER A 278 -22.51 7.18 21.86
C SER A 278 -21.55 6.05 21.47
N ALA A 279 -20.65 6.33 20.52
CA ALA A 279 -19.55 5.43 20.16
C ALA A 279 -18.20 6.18 20.21
N ASP A 280 -17.14 5.49 20.62
CA ASP A 280 -15.75 5.93 20.59
C ASP A 280 -14.91 4.94 19.76
N LEU A 281 -14.40 5.41 18.62
CA LEU A 281 -13.71 4.59 17.62
C LEU A 281 -12.29 5.14 17.39
N ASP A 282 -11.26 4.31 17.58
CA ASP A 282 -9.86 4.67 17.30
C ASP A 282 -9.03 3.39 17.03
N TYR A 283 -7.87 3.52 16.39
CA TYR A 283 -6.99 2.40 16.00
C TYR A 283 -7.77 1.25 15.35
N SER A 284 -8.71 1.56 14.47
CA SER A 284 -9.69 0.60 13.97
C SER A 284 -9.96 0.87 12.49
N ILE A 285 -10.41 -0.16 11.77
CA ILE A 285 -10.87 -0.01 10.38
C ILE A 285 -12.39 -0.08 10.39
N ILE A 286 -13.03 0.98 9.90
CA ILE A 286 -14.47 1.01 9.68
C ILE A 286 -14.70 1.17 8.18
N ASP A 287 -14.92 0.05 7.52
CA ASP A 287 -15.22 0.01 6.10
C ASP A 287 -16.73 0.10 5.88
N GLY A 288 -17.13 0.89 4.89
CA GLY A 288 -18.52 1.24 4.63
C GLY A 288 -19.25 0.24 3.73
N TYR A 289 -20.50 0.59 3.39
CA TYR A 289 -21.38 -0.16 2.51
C TYR A 289 -20.82 -0.40 1.10
N GLY A 290 -20.80 -1.65 0.64
CA GLY A 290 -20.24 -2.06 -0.65
C GLY A 290 -21.05 -1.71 -1.90
N ARG A 291 -21.89 -0.66 -1.88
CA ARG A 291 -22.63 -0.19 -3.08
C ARG A 291 -22.66 1.33 -3.26
N PHE A 292 -22.16 2.11 -2.29
CA PHE A 292 -21.94 3.56 -2.45
C PHE A 292 -20.55 3.95 -1.92
N PRO A 293 -19.85 4.94 -2.48
CA PRO A 293 -18.71 5.54 -1.79
C PRO A 293 -19.24 6.20 -0.52
N ASN A 294 -18.82 5.72 0.63
CA ASN A 294 -19.52 6.04 1.87
C ASN A 294 -19.07 7.37 2.46
N ASP A 295 -19.93 8.37 2.34
CA ASP A 295 -20.02 9.47 3.31
C ASP A 295 -20.53 8.99 4.69
N TYR A 296 -20.84 7.70 4.83
CA TYR A 296 -21.71 7.12 5.86
C TYR A 296 -21.11 5.87 6.54
N ASN A 297 -19.83 5.92 6.94
CA ASN A 297 -19.20 4.83 7.72
C ASN A 297 -19.83 4.68 9.10
N TYR A 298 -20.21 5.80 9.70
CA TYR A 298 -20.85 5.86 11.00
C TYR A 298 -21.86 7.00 11.07
N TYR A 299 -22.80 6.92 12.02
CA TYR A 299 -23.84 7.95 12.23
C TYR A 299 -24.12 8.20 13.70
N GLY A 300 -24.52 9.44 14.00
CA GLY A 300 -24.96 9.88 15.31
C GLY A 300 -23.82 10.46 16.14
N ASN A 301 -23.86 10.23 17.45
CA ASN A 301 -22.88 10.76 18.40
C ASN A 301 -21.64 9.86 18.47
N VAL A 302 -20.73 10.02 17.50
CA VAL A 302 -19.51 9.22 17.37
C VAL A 302 -18.28 10.10 17.60
N THR A 303 -17.43 9.68 18.54
CA THR A 303 -16.09 10.24 18.76
C THR A 303 -15.10 9.45 17.92
N VAL A 304 -14.34 10.16 17.08
CA VAL A 304 -13.38 9.57 16.13
C VAL A 304 -11.97 9.96 16.54
N GLY A 305 -11.15 8.97 16.83
CA GLY A 305 -9.72 9.14 17.06
C GLY A 305 -8.94 9.36 15.77
N SER A 306 -7.71 9.85 15.88
CA SER A 306 -6.86 10.18 14.73
C SER A 306 -6.36 8.95 13.96
N ASN A 307 -6.47 7.75 14.52
CA ASN A 307 -6.00 6.51 13.91
C ASN A 307 -7.16 5.63 13.41
N LEU A 308 -8.38 6.19 13.29
CA LEU A 308 -9.48 5.52 12.64
C LEU A 308 -9.27 5.54 11.13
N GLN A 309 -9.16 4.36 10.53
CA GLN A 309 -9.14 4.18 9.09
C GLN A 309 -10.57 3.93 8.60
N THR A 310 -10.96 4.54 7.48
CA THR A 310 -12.29 4.39 6.91
C THR A 310 -12.24 4.15 5.41
N ASN A 311 -13.12 3.30 4.88
CA ASN A 311 -13.11 2.90 3.46
C ASN A 311 -11.76 2.33 2.99
N GLU A 312 -11.07 1.62 3.88
CA GLU A 312 -9.78 0.98 3.62
C GLU A 312 -9.95 -0.53 3.48
N PHE A 313 -9.28 -1.12 2.49
CA PHE A 313 -9.27 -2.57 2.34
C PHE A 313 -8.25 -3.15 3.33
N PRO A 314 -8.63 -4.11 4.18
CA PRO A 314 -7.72 -4.68 5.18
C PRO A 314 -6.57 -5.53 4.59
N TYR A 315 -6.59 -5.92 3.31
CA TYR A 315 -5.56 -6.77 2.67
C TYR A 315 -5.36 -8.13 3.36
N PHE A 316 -6.46 -8.85 3.60
CA PHE A 316 -6.39 -10.21 4.15
C PHE A 316 -5.81 -11.25 3.16
N ASN A 317 -5.25 -12.35 3.67
CA ASN A 317 -4.85 -13.54 2.91
C ASN A 317 -6.09 -14.32 2.45
N GLY A 318 -7.05 -14.51 3.34
CA GLY A 318 -8.27 -15.26 3.10
C GLY A 318 -9.46 -14.41 2.70
N PHE A 319 -9.40 -13.89 1.49
CA PHE A 319 -10.51 -14.12 0.56
C PHE A 319 -10.10 -15.07 -0.57
N GLU A 320 -8.91 -15.67 -0.49
CA GLU A 320 -8.45 -16.58 -1.53
C GLU A 320 -9.45 -17.72 -1.71
N TYR A 321 -10.08 -17.62 -2.89
CA TYR A 321 -11.10 -18.46 -3.49
C TYR A 321 -12.57 -18.16 -3.23
N ASN A 322 -13.02 -16.99 -2.76
CA ASN A 322 -14.32 -16.51 -3.25
C ASN A 322 -14.05 -15.68 -4.51
N GLU A 323 -14.43 -16.23 -5.67
CA GLU A 323 -14.30 -15.52 -6.93
C GLU A 323 -15.39 -14.46 -7.04
N ALA A 324 -14.98 -13.19 -7.11
CA ALA A 324 -15.84 -12.05 -7.40
C ALA A 324 -15.46 -11.44 -8.75
N TYR A 325 -16.46 -11.21 -9.60
CA TYR A 325 -16.28 -10.60 -10.92
C TYR A 325 -16.91 -9.22 -10.98
N PHE A 326 -16.25 -8.29 -11.68
CA PHE A 326 -16.80 -6.96 -11.95
C PHE A 326 -16.78 -6.68 -13.45
N ALA A 327 -17.96 -6.49 -14.03
CA ALA A 327 -18.11 -6.14 -15.43
C ALA A 327 -18.26 -4.64 -15.62
N ILE A 328 -17.40 -4.06 -16.45
CA ILE A 328 -17.58 -2.69 -16.95
C ILE A 328 -18.50 -2.79 -18.17
N THR A 329 -19.69 -2.17 -18.08
CA THR A 329 -20.65 -2.20 -19.18
C THR A 329 -21.05 -0.80 -19.62
N VAL A 330 -21.11 -0.61 -20.94
CA VAL A 330 -21.57 0.64 -21.56
C VAL A 330 -22.82 0.33 -22.38
N ASP A 331 -23.87 1.13 -22.21
CA ASP A 331 -25.15 0.94 -22.88
C ASP A 331 -25.39 1.98 -23.96
N ASP A 332 -26.35 1.65 -24.82
CA ASP A 332 -26.88 2.45 -25.91
C ASP A 332 -25.94 2.69 -27.09
N ARG A 333 -26.53 2.61 -28.28
CA ARG A 333 -25.85 2.87 -29.56
C ARG A 333 -25.18 4.24 -29.65
N THR A 334 -25.66 5.22 -28.89
CA THR A 334 -25.15 6.61 -28.97
C THR A 334 -23.82 6.79 -28.23
N ASN A 335 -23.38 5.78 -27.49
CA ASN A 335 -22.23 5.86 -26.59
C ASN A 335 -21.00 5.08 -27.10
N VAL A 336 -20.94 4.77 -28.41
CA VAL A 336 -19.81 4.05 -29.04
C VAL A 336 -18.47 4.73 -28.77
N SER A 337 -18.41 6.07 -28.85
CA SER A 337 -17.18 6.82 -28.58
C SER A 337 -16.72 6.74 -27.12
N ASN A 338 -17.66 6.73 -26.17
CA ASN A 338 -17.35 6.56 -24.75
C ASN A 338 -16.90 5.11 -24.47
N ALA A 339 -17.57 4.12 -25.08
CA ALA A 339 -17.20 2.71 -25.00
C ALA A 339 -15.77 2.50 -25.51
N ASP A 340 -15.40 3.07 -26.67
CA ASP A 340 -14.06 2.99 -27.25
C ASP A 340 -12.99 3.65 -26.36
N SER A 341 -13.31 4.81 -25.78
CA SER A 341 -12.40 5.51 -24.85
C SER A 341 -12.14 4.71 -23.57
N ILE A 342 -13.17 4.08 -23.01
CA ILE A 342 -13.06 3.20 -21.84
C ILE A 342 -12.30 1.92 -22.21
N ALA A 343 -12.56 1.36 -23.39
CA ALA A 343 -11.89 0.18 -23.91
C ALA A 343 -10.37 0.35 -23.96
N ALA A 344 -9.89 1.50 -24.44
CA ALA A 344 -8.46 1.79 -24.51
C ALA A 344 -7.78 1.75 -23.12
N VAL A 345 -8.46 2.21 -22.07
CA VAL A 345 -7.94 2.12 -20.69
C VAL A 345 -7.89 0.68 -20.18
N LEU A 346 -8.89 -0.14 -20.54
CA LEU A 346 -8.94 -1.54 -20.15
C LEU A 346 -7.90 -2.38 -20.91
N ASP A 347 -7.61 -2.05 -22.18
CA ASP A 347 -6.59 -2.72 -22.99
C ASP A 347 -5.19 -2.59 -22.37
N ASP A 348 -4.83 -1.38 -21.93
CA ASP A 348 -3.56 -1.10 -21.25
C ASP A 348 -3.40 -1.94 -19.97
N LEU A 349 -4.51 -2.38 -19.38
CA LEU A 349 -4.58 -3.19 -18.17
C LEU A 349 -4.84 -4.69 -18.46
N GLY A 350 -5.09 -5.07 -19.71
CA GLY A 350 -5.36 -6.45 -20.13
C GLY A 350 -6.78 -6.97 -19.80
N TYR A 351 -7.79 -6.10 -19.75
CA TYR A 351 -9.18 -6.45 -19.43
C TYR A 351 -10.16 -6.08 -20.55
N HIS A 352 -11.40 -6.60 -20.48
CA HIS A 352 -12.41 -6.38 -21.50
C HIS A 352 -13.73 -5.80 -20.95
N LEU A 353 -14.33 -4.84 -21.68
CA LEU A 353 -15.69 -4.35 -21.40
C LEU A 353 -16.78 -5.20 -22.08
N THR A 354 -18.04 -4.94 -21.70
CA THR A 354 -19.23 -5.32 -22.47
C THR A 354 -19.98 -4.07 -22.97
N PHE A 355 -20.13 -3.88 -24.27
CA PHE A 355 -20.93 -2.82 -24.87
C PHE A 355 -22.30 -3.35 -25.33
N ASN A 356 -23.40 -2.86 -24.74
CA ASN A 356 -24.75 -3.34 -25.05
C ASN A 356 -25.46 -2.42 -26.04
N VAL A 357 -25.81 -2.98 -27.19
CA VAL A 357 -26.35 -2.23 -28.32
C VAL A 357 -27.88 -2.35 -28.39
N ASN A 358 -28.55 -1.20 -28.42
CA ASN A 358 -29.95 -1.07 -28.84
C ASN A 358 -30.04 -0.51 -30.26
N THR A 359 -31.21 -0.62 -30.91
CA THR A 359 -31.51 -0.08 -32.26
C THR A 359 -30.33 -0.20 -33.26
N PRO A 360 -29.76 -1.40 -33.48
CA PRO A 360 -28.54 -1.59 -34.28
C PRO A 360 -28.68 -1.08 -35.74
N THR A 361 -29.91 -0.98 -36.24
CA THR A 361 -30.24 -0.45 -37.57
C THR A 361 -29.99 1.05 -37.74
N LEU A 362 -29.83 1.80 -36.64
CA LEU A 362 -29.58 3.24 -36.65
C LEU A 362 -28.10 3.61 -36.44
N ILE A 363 -27.23 2.61 -36.23
CA ILE A 363 -25.79 2.82 -36.10
C ILE A 363 -25.19 3.06 -37.48
N ASP A 364 -24.38 4.11 -37.62
CA ASP A 364 -23.74 4.42 -38.89
C ASP A 364 -22.53 3.52 -39.16
N SER A 365 -21.99 3.59 -40.39
CA SER A 365 -20.89 2.72 -40.80
C SER A 365 -19.57 3.00 -40.06
N ALA A 366 -19.37 4.22 -39.55
CA ALA A 366 -18.15 4.56 -38.82
C ALA A 366 -18.20 3.97 -37.41
N ASP A 367 -19.33 4.11 -36.72
CA ASP A 367 -19.54 3.51 -35.42
C ASP A 367 -19.53 1.97 -35.48
N TRP A 368 -20.09 1.37 -36.53
CA TRP A 368 -19.93 -0.08 -36.75
C TRP A 368 -18.48 -0.52 -36.96
N ALA A 369 -17.65 0.32 -37.59
CA ALA A 369 -16.22 0.02 -37.72
C ALA A 369 -15.53 0.04 -36.34
N THR A 370 -15.90 0.99 -35.47
CA THR A 370 -15.43 1.02 -34.08
C THR A 370 -15.91 -0.20 -33.29
N ILE A 371 -17.18 -0.60 -33.43
CA ILE A 371 -17.71 -1.80 -32.76
C ILE A 371 -17.00 -3.07 -33.24
N GLN A 372 -16.68 -3.18 -34.52
CA GLN A 372 -15.88 -4.30 -35.04
C GLN A 372 -14.46 -4.28 -34.49
N ASP A 373 -13.85 -3.10 -34.35
CA ASP A 373 -12.54 -2.94 -33.71
C ASP A 373 -12.58 -3.40 -32.24
N LEU A 374 -13.60 -3.01 -31.48
CA LEU A 374 -13.81 -3.47 -30.11
C LEU A 374 -13.81 -5.02 -30.02
N VAL A 375 -14.49 -5.69 -30.94
CA VAL A 375 -14.49 -7.16 -31.02
C VAL A 375 -13.10 -7.72 -31.34
N ASN A 376 -12.35 -7.09 -32.26
CA ASN A 376 -10.99 -7.51 -32.59
C ASN A 376 -10.02 -7.36 -31.41
N ARG A 377 -10.27 -6.39 -30.53
CA ARG A 377 -9.53 -6.17 -29.28
C ARG A 377 -9.98 -7.10 -28.12
N GLY A 378 -11.03 -7.89 -28.32
CA GLY A 378 -11.49 -8.91 -27.38
C GLY A 378 -12.70 -8.51 -26.53
N HIS A 379 -13.24 -7.30 -26.73
CA HIS A 379 -14.42 -6.84 -25.99
C HIS A 379 -15.71 -7.55 -26.41
N ASP A 380 -16.65 -7.59 -25.47
CA ASP A 380 -17.95 -8.23 -25.66
C ASP A 380 -18.98 -7.19 -26.14
N ILE A 381 -19.74 -7.57 -27.16
CA ILE A 381 -20.90 -6.82 -27.66
C ILE A 381 -22.17 -7.58 -27.31
N GLY A 382 -23.01 -6.97 -26.47
CA GLY A 382 -24.28 -7.48 -25.97
C GLY A 382 -25.51 -6.81 -26.61
N GLY A 383 -26.69 -7.31 -26.30
CA GLY A 383 -27.97 -6.69 -26.71
C GLY A 383 -28.60 -5.83 -25.60
N HIS A 384 -29.30 -4.75 -25.98
CA HIS A 384 -30.01 -3.86 -25.04
C HIS A 384 -31.47 -3.57 -25.47
N SER A 385 -32.17 -4.59 -25.98
CA SER A 385 -33.47 -4.47 -26.65
C SER A 385 -33.44 -3.63 -27.94
N TYR A 386 -34.37 -3.88 -28.86
CA TYR A 386 -34.39 -3.15 -30.13
C TYR A 386 -34.70 -1.68 -29.89
N GLY A 387 -35.82 -1.35 -29.23
CA GLY A 387 -36.27 0.02 -29.00
C GLY A 387 -35.92 0.61 -27.63
N ASN A 388 -34.92 0.06 -26.93
CA ASN A 388 -34.62 0.35 -25.52
C ASN A 388 -35.79 0.16 -24.54
N HIS A 389 -36.78 -0.64 -24.92
CA HIS A 389 -38.00 -0.76 -24.15
C HIS A 389 -37.85 -1.73 -22.99
N HIS A 390 -38.51 -1.38 -21.89
CA HIS A 390 -38.72 -2.27 -20.75
C HIS A 390 -39.44 -3.54 -21.20
N ILE A 391 -38.74 -4.68 -21.20
CA ILE A 391 -39.26 -5.96 -21.71
C ILE A 391 -40.12 -6.73 -20.69
N ASP A 392 -40.23 -6.20 -19.47
CA ASP A 392 -41.19 -6.62 -18.45
C ASP A 392 -42.58 -6.00 -18.63
N ASN A 393 -42.71 -4.96 -19.47
CA ASN A 393 -44.01 -4.34 -19.76
C ASN A 393 -44.99 -5.35 -20.39
N THR A 394 -46.22 -5.40 -19.87
CA THR A 394 -47.31 -6.25 -20.40
C THR A 394 -48.05 -5.62 -21.58
N ALA A 395 -47.99 -4.30 -21.73
CA ALA A 395 -48.68 -3.53 -22.75
C ALA A 395 -47.85 -2.29 -23.20
N PRO A 396 -47.96 -1.83 -24.45
CA PRO A 396 -47.30 -0.62 -24.94
C PRO A 396 -48.07 0.68 -24.64
N PHE A 397 -49.39 0.61 -24.56
CA PHE A 397 -50.26 1.76 -24.38
C PHE A 397 -51.61 1.35 -23.77
N THR A 398 -52.34 2.35 -23.29
CA THR A 398 -53.75 2.24 -22.91
C THR A 398 -54.64 2.95 -23.93
N ILE A 399 -55.86 2.47 -24.11
CA ILE A 399 -56.93 3.20 -24.81
C ILE A 399 -58.02 3.54 -23.81
N THR A 400 -58.47 4.79 -23.81
CA THR A 400 -59.68 5.22 -23.10
C THR A 400 -60.77 5.56 -24.11
N TYR A 401 -61.96 4.97 -23.95
CA TYR A 401 -63.14 5.29 -24.75
C TYR A 401 -64.15 6.11 -23.93
N ASN A 402 -64.67 7.20 -24.50
CA ASN A 402 -65.61 8.13 -23.84
C ASN A 402 -66.89 8.36 -24.65
N GLY A 403 -67.19 7.51 -25.62
CA GLY A 403 -68.36 7.64 -26.50
C GLY A 403 -69.63 7.00 -25.92
N THR A 404 -70.63 6.78 -26.79
CA THR A 404 -71.98 6.35 -26.41
C THR A 404 -72.27 4.86 -26.56
N ASP A 405 -71.43 4.11 -27.28
CA ASP A 405 -71.57 2.66 -27.46
C ASP A 405 -71.30 1.93 -26.13
N THR A 406 -72.07 0.89 -25.84
CA THR A 406 -71.99 0.18 -24.56
C THR A 406 -71.12 -1.07 -24.61
N ASN A 407 -70.80 -1.55 -25.82
CA ASN A 407 -69.92 -2.68 -26.05
C ASN A 407 -68.88 -2.30 -27.11
N VAL A 408 -67.82 -1.61 -26.67
CA VAL A 408 -66.67 -1.30 -27.52
C VAL A 408 -65.56 -2.31 -27.25
N ALA A 409 -64.94 -2.82 -28.31
CA ALA A 409 -63.80 -3.70 -28.19
C ALA A 409 -62.76 -3.43 -29.27
N VAL A 410 -61.49 -3.47 -28.88
CA VAL A 410 -60.34 -3.49 -29.76
C VAL A 410 -60.04 -4.95 -30.09
N THR A 411 -59.92 -5.27 -31.37
CA THR A 411 -59.49 -6.60 -31.83
C THR A 411 -58.21 -6.46 -32.62
N VAL A 412 -57.16 -7.12 -32.12
CA VAL A 412 -55.93 -7.38 -32.87
C VAL A 412 -56.00 -8.81 -33.37
N SER A 413 -55.71 -9.02 -34.65
CA SER A 413 -55.82 -10.33 -35.28
C SER A 413 -54.89 -10.48 -36.48
N GLY A 414 -54.82 -11.69 -37.02
CA GLY A 414 -54.03 -11.97 -38.22
C GLY A 414 -52.54 -12.05 -37.92
N ASN A 415 -52.14 -12.48 -36.72
CA ASN A 415 -50.76 -12.46 -36.25
C ASN A 415 -50.22 -11.03 -36.15
N SER A 416 -51.02 -10.14 -35.55
CA SER A 416 -50.79 -8.70 -35.40
C SER A 416 -50.51 -7.93 -36.67
N THR A 417 -51.13 -8.34 -37.77
CA THR A 417 -51.19 -7.53 -38.98
C THR A 417 -52.46 -6.70 -39.05
N SER A 418 -53.47 -6.98 -38.21
CA SER A 418 -54.76 -6.29 -38.27
C SER A 418 -55.18 -5.73 -36.93
N PHE A 419 -55.59 -4.46 -36.92
CA PHE A 419 -56.18 -3.77 -35.77
C PHE A 419 -57.57 -3.23 -36.12
N SER A 420 -58.55 -3.43 -35.25
CA SER A 420 -59.89 -2.88 -35.44
C SER A 420 -60.53 -2.51 -34.12
N ILE A 421 -61.45 -1.55 -34.16
CA ILE A 421 -62.34 -1.22 -33.04
C ILE A 421 -63.76 -1.51 -33.50
N THR A 422 -64.55 -2.16 -32.66
CA THR A 422 -65.95 -2.47 -32.94
C THR A 422 -66.83 -1.93 -31.82
N GLY A 423 -67.90 -1.24 -32.17
CA GLY A 423 -68.94 -0.75 -31.27
C GLY A 423 -70.30 -1.35 -31.61
N ASP A 424 -71.20 -1.47 -30.63
CA ASP A 424 -72.51 -2.12 -30.79
C ASP A 424 -73.50 -1.37 -31.69
N THR A 425 -73.33 -0.06 -31.87
CA THR A 425 -74.15 0.73 -32.81
C THR A 425 -73.50 0.88 -34.19
N GLY A 426 -72.23 0.49 -34.30
CA GLY A 426 -71.40 0.62 -35.51
C GLY A 426 -70.90 2.04 -35.79
N VAL A 427 -71.22 3.02 -34.93
CA VAL A 427 -70.73 4.41 -35.02
C VAL A 427 -69.23 4.48 -34.76
N ASP A 428 -68.75 3.65 -33.83
CA ASP A 428 -67.38 3.63 -33.36
C ASP A 428 -66.53 2.53 -34.03
N ASN A 429 -66.95 2.02 -35.19
CA ASN A 429 -66.21 1.00 -35.92
C ASN A 429 -64.99 1.60 -36.65
N VAL A 430 -63.80 1.08 -36.35
CA VAL A 430 -62.53 1.49 -36.96
C VAL A 430 -61.80 0.27 -37.51
N GLY A 431 -61.19 0.42 -38.69
CA GLY A 431 -60.39 -0.63 -39.33
C GLY A 431 -61.21 -1.63 -40.18
N PRO A 432 -60.59 -2.76 -40.57
CA PRO A 432 -59.25 -3.22 -40.14
C PRO A 432 -58.14 -2.32 -40.67
N LEU A 433 -57.28 -1.83 -39.78
CA LEU A 433 -56.01 -1.18 -40.08
C LEU A 433 -54.95 -2.27 -40.32
N ASP A 434 -54.03 -2.03 -41.25
CA ASP A 434 -52.87 -2.90 -41.47
C ASP A 434 -51.72 -2.41 -40.58
N LEU A 435 -51.38 -3.18 -39.55
CA LEU A 435 -50.31 -2.84 -38.62
C LEU A 435 -48.90 -2.96 -39.22
N THR A 436 -48.78 -3.40 -40.47
CA THR A 436 -47.52 -3.38 -41.23
C THR A 436 -47.35 -2.10 -42.07
N ASP A 437 -48.41 -1.31 -42.22
CA ASP A 437 -48.36 -0.02 -42.93
C ASP A 437 -47.55 1.00 -42.10
N PRO A 438 -46.56 1.70 -42.70
CA PRO A 438 -45.82 2.76 -42.02
C PRO A 438 -46.69 3.89 -41.43
N ALA A 439 -47.95 4.04 -41.85
CA ALA A 439 -48.88 5.00 -41.26
C ALA A 439 -49.37 4.59 -39.85
N TYR A 440 -49.23 3.32 -39.49
CA TYR A 440 -49.66 2.74 -38.21
C TYR A 440 -48.53 1.98 -37.51
N ASN A 441 -47.31 2.06 -38.04
CA ASN A 441 -46.11 1.42 -37.52
C ASN A 441 -44.95 2.42 -37.63
N PRO A 442 -44.40 2.94 -36.51
CA PRO A 442 -44.40 2.37 -35.14
C PRO A 442 -45.65 2.66 -34.27
N LEU A 443 -45.68 2.07 -33.07
CA LEU A 443 -46.72 2.20 -32.03
C LEU A 443 -47.17 3.65 -31.74
N PRO A 444 -46.30 4.67 -31.70
CA PRO A 444 -46.71 6.06 -31.55
C PRO A 444 -47.61 6.58 -32.69
N ASP A 445 -47.41 6.09 -33.92
CA ASP A 445 -48.23 6.50 -35.06
C ASP A 445 -49.62 5.87 -34.97
N LEU A 446 -49.71 4.61 -34.52
CA LEU A 446 -50.98 3.99 -34.17
C LEU A 446 -51.69 4.75 -33.04
N CYS A 447 -50.96 5.15 -32.00
CA CYS A 447 -51.51 5.90 -30.86
C CYS A 447 -52.01 7.30 -31.29
N THR A 448 -51.24 8.01 -32.12
CA THR A 448 -51.62 9.29 -32.72
C THR A 448 -52.86 9.16 -33.59
N TYR A 449 -52.96 8.07 -34.36
CA TYR A 449 -54.17 7.79 -35.14
C TYR A 449 -55.39 7.59 -34.23
N ILE A 450 -55.24 6.84 -33.13
CA ILE A 450 -56.31 6.60 -32.16
C ILE A 450 -56.76 7.90 -31.48
N ASP A 451 -55.82 8.76 -31.07
CA ASP A 451 -56.12 10.10 -30.52
C ASP A 451 -56.86 11.00 -31.51
N GLY A 452 -56.68 10.77 -32.81
CA GLY A 452 -57.42 11.45 -33.87
C GLY A 452 -58.89 11.02 -33.99
N LEU A 453 -59.29 9.91 -33.37
CA LEU A 453 -60.66 9.41 -33.39
C LEU A 453 -61.53 10.14 -32.35
N ALA A 454 -62.78 10.45 -32.71
CA ALA A 454 -63.71 11.07 -31.78
C ALA A 454 -64.01 10.14 -30.59
N ASN A 455 -63.89 10.67 -29.37
CA ASN A 455 -64.14 9.98 -28.09
C ASN A 455 -63.08 8.94 -27.67
N TYR A 456 -61.94 8.86 -28.36
CA TYR A 456 -60.83 8.01 -27.95
C TYR A 456 -59.66 8.85 -27.44
N SER A 457 -58.90 8.28 -26.51
CA SER A 457 -57.53 8.73 -26.22
C SER A 457 -56.62 7.52 -26.08
N CYS A 458 -55.35 7.70 -26.40
CA CYS A 458 -54.30 6.70 -26.32
C CYS A 458 -53.11 7.26 -25.54
N ASP A 459 -52.67 6.50 -24.53
CA ASP A 459 -51.52 6.88 -23.69
C ASP A 459 -50.49 5.75 -23.71
N LEU A 460 -49.27 6.04 -24.20
CA LEU A 460 -48.14 5.09 -24.16
C LEU A 460 -47.72 4.81 -22.70
N ILE A 461 -47.44 3.55 -22.38
CA ILE A 461 -47.04 3.08 -21.04
C ILE A 461 -45.51 3.10 -20.92
N GLY A 462 -45.01 3.59 -19.78
CA GLY A 462 -43.58 3.51 -19.43
C GLY A 462 -42.68 4.47 -20.20
N ALA A 463 -43.24 5.59 -20.69
CA ALA A 463 -42.63 6.33 -21.79
C ALA A 463 -42.00 7.70 -21.42
N SER A 464 -40.69 7.90 -21.69
CA SER A 464 -40.04 9.23 -21.81
C SER A 464 -39.80 9.63 -23.27
N ALA A 465 -40.03 10.90 -23.63
CA ALA A 465 -40.31 11.41 -24.99
C ALA A 465 -39.23 11.23 -26.10
N VAL A 466 -38.09 10.56 -25.87
CA VAL A 466 -36.91 10.60 -26.77
C VAL A 466 -36.62 9.27 -27.50
N GLU A 467 -37.31 8.16 -27.20
CA GLU A 467 -36.93 6.81 -27.68
C GLU A 467 -37.88 6.14 -28.72
N TYR A 468 -38.89 6.85 -29.22
CA TYR A 468 -40.09 6.22 -29.79
C TYR A 468 -40.13 5.82 -31.27
N THR A 469 -39.10 6.03 -32.08
CA THR A 469 -39.24 5.77 -33.53
C THR A 469 -39.13 4.30 -33.93
N SER A 470 -39.01 3.35 -32.98
CA SER A 470 -38.55 1.97 -33.25
C SER A 470 -39.44 0.85 -32.71
N TYR A 471 -40.58 1.14 -32.08
CA TYR A 471 -41.46 0.14 -31.47
C TYR A 471 -42.52 -0.32 -32.47
N HIS A 472 -42.52 -1.57 -32.91
CA HIS A 472 -43.48 -1.92 -33.95
C HIS A 472 -44.87 -2.27 -33.42
N SER A 473 -45.90 -1.77 -34.12
CA SER A 473 -47.30 -2.07 -33.77
C SER A 473 -47.68 -3.53 -33.98
N ASN A 474 -46.93 -4.25 -34.82
CA ASN A 474 -47.14 -5.68 -35.05
C ASN A 474 -46.69 -6.56 -33.86
N THR A 475 -46.26 -5.99 -32.74
CA THR A 475 -45.93 -6.70 -31.49
C THR A 475 -47.12 -6.93 -30.57
N LEU A 476 -48.28 -6.33 -30.84
CA LEU A 476 -49.50 -6.49 -30.03
C LEU A 476 -49.94 -7.95 -29.95
N GLN A 477 -50.74 -8.35 -28.96
CA GLN A 477 -51.28 -9.70 -28.84
C GLN A 477 -52.53 -9.90 -29.72
N ASP A 478 -52.66 -11.04 -30.39
CA ASP A 478 -53.91 -11.42 -31.05
C ASP A 478 -54.99 -11.69 -30.00
N THR A 479 -55.83 -10.69 -29.73
CA THR A 479 -56.90 -10.76 -28.75
C THR A 479 -57.97 -9.71 -29.01
N THR A 480 -59.15 -9.91 -28.39
CA THR A 480 -60.21 -8.92 -28.31
C THR A 480 -60.27 -8.36 -26.89
N THR A 481 -59.96 -7.07 -26.74
CA THR A 481 -59.96 -6.36 -25.47
C THR A 481 -61.17 -5.43 -25.40
N SER A 482 -62.06 -5.65 -24.43
CA SER A 482 -63.22 -4.79 -24.21
C SER A 482 -62.80 -3.46 -23.58
N LEU A 483 -63.31 -2.34 -24.12
CA LEU A 483 -63.10 -1.00 -23.61
C LEU A 483 -64.32 -0.56 -22.78
N ALA A 484 -64.12 -0.35 -21.47
CA ALA A 484 -65.14 0.25 -20.62
C ALA A 484 -65.09 1.77 -20.72
N THR A 485 -66.26 2.42 -20.76
CA THR A 485 -66.34 3.89 -20.88
C THR A 485 -65.63 4.58 -19.72
N GLY A 486 -64.72 5.51 -20.03
CA GLY A 486 -63.95 6.29 -19.06
C GLY A 486 -62.82 5.53 -18.37
N VAL A 487 -62.50 4.31 -18.80
CA VAL A 487 -61.43 3.48 -18.22
C VAL A 487 -60.28 3.33 -19.20
N ALA A 488 -59.09 3.74 -18.79
CA ALA A 488 -57.85 3.45 -19.50
C ALA A 488 -57.61 1.94 -19.49
N THR A 489 -57.66 1.32 -20.66
CA THR A 489 -57.56 -0.13 -20.82
C THR A 489 -56.27 -0.47 -21.54
N GLU A 490 -55.41 -1.29 -20.93
CA GLU A 490 -54.17 -1.77 -21.53
C GLU A 490 -54.42 -2.65 -22.75
N ILE A 491 -53.69 -2.38 -23.84
CA ILE A 491 -53.70 -3.24 -25.02
C ILE A 491 -52.45 -4.12 -24.96
N PRO A 492 -52.55 -5.45 -24.76
CA PRO A 492 -51.40 -6.26 -24.40
C PRO A 492 -50.41 -6.48 -25.56
N TYR A 493 -49.13 -6.63 -25.20
CA TYR A 493 -48.09 -7.17 -26.08
C TYR A 493 -48.24 -8.69 -26.26
N ASP A 494 -47.77 -9.21 -27.39
CA ASP A 494 -47.57 -10.64 -27.60
C ASP A 494 -46.30 -11.14 -26.91
N ARG A 495 -46.40 -11.38 -25.60
CA ARG A 495 -45.31 -11.87 -24.74
C ARG A 495 -45.14 -13.39 -24.72
N ARG A 496 -45.55 -14.10 -25.77
CA ARG A 496 -45.20 -15.53 -25.93
C ARG A 496 -43.69 -15.65 -26.14
N MET A 497 -43.10 -16.80 -25.85
CA MET A 497 -41.68 -17.03 -26.11
C MET A 497 -41.36 -16.88 -27.60
N PRO A 498 -40.18 -16.36 -27.99
CA PRO A 498 -39.74 -16.30 -29.38
C PRO A 498 -39.90 -17.63 -30.14
N SER A 499 -39.53 -18.76 -29.54
CA SER A 499 -39.68 -20.12 -30.09
C SER A 499 -41.13 -20.55 -30.30
N ALA A 500 -42.07 -19.93 -29.58
CA ALA A 500 -43.52 -20.10 -29.74
C ALA A 500 -44.15 -19.07 -30.70
N GLY A 501 -43.32 -18.26 -31.38
CA GLY A 501 -43.75 -17.22 -32.32
C GLY A 501 -44.27 -15.95 -31.66
N GLY A 502 -43.82 -15.64 -30.44
CA GLY A 502 -44.17 -14.40 -29.75
C GLY A 502 -43.44 -13.19 -30.32
N ARG A 503 -44.19 -12.16 -30.72
CA ARG A 503 -43.67 -11.07 -31.55
C ARG A 503 -42.90 -10.01 -30.77
N PHE A 504 -43.35 -9.66 -29.57
CA PHE A 504 -42.71 -8.63 -28.74
C PHE A 504 -41.27 -9.01 -28.39
N PHE A 505 -41.06 -10.21 -27.84
CA PHE A 505 -39.72 -10.70 -27.51
C PHE A 505 -38.88 -11.02 -28.75
N THR A 506 -39.50 -11.44 -29.87
CA THR A 506 -38.76 -11.64 -31.12
C THR A 506 -38.14 -10.32 -31.60
N GLU A 507 -38.92 -9.24 -31.67
CA GLU A 507 -38.39 -7.92 -32.03
C GLU A 507 -37.33 -7.46 -31.02
N ALA A 508 -37.67 -7.50 -29.73
CA ALA A 508 -36.81 -6.97 -28.69
C ALA A 508 -35.46 -7.70 -28.62
N LEU A 509 -35.46 -9.02 -28.77
CA LEU A 509 -34.31 -9.88 -28.45
C LEU A 509 -33.70 -10.51 -29.70
N VAL A 510 -34.49 -11.22 -30.49
CA VAL A 510 -34.00 -12.01 -31.62
C VAL A 510 -33.54 -11.10 -32.76
N ASP A 511 -34.34 -10.10 -33.13
CA ASP A 511 -34.01 -9.19 -34.23
C ASP A 511 -32.83 -8.29 -33.88
N THR A 512 -32.77 -7.79 -32.63
CA THR A 512 -31.61 -7.05 -32.10
C THR A 512 -30.33 -7.89 -32.21
N LYS A 513 -30.36 -9.12 -31.70
CA LYS A 513 -29.22 -10.04 -31.73
C LYS A 513 -28.77 -10.31 -33.17
N ALA A 514 -29.69 -10.68 -34.05
CA ALA A 514 -29.38 -10.99 -35.44
C ALA A 514 -28.79 -9.79 -36.19
N ALA A 515 -29.30 -8.58 -35.93
CA ALA A 515 -28.79 -7.36 -36.53
C ALA A 515 -27.37 -7.04 -36.06
N ILE A 516 -27.05 -7.21 -34.77
CA ILE A 516 -25.69 -7.03 -34.25
C ILE A 516 -24.73 -8.05 -34.90
N GLU A 517 -25.07 -9.34 -34.87
CA GLU A 517 -24.24 -10.41 -35.42
C GLU A 517 -24.00 -10.23 -36.92
N SER A 518 -25.01 -9.80 -37.68
CA SER A 518 -24.89 -9.55 -39.11
C SER A 518 -24.00 -8.34 -39.44
N ASN A 519 -24.01 -7.28 -38.63
CA ASN A 519 -23.19 -6.09 -38.88
C ASN A 519 -21.74 -6.28 -38.44
N ILE A 520 -21.48 -7.07 -37.39
CA ILE A 520 -20.13 -7.44 -36.98
C ILE A 520 -19.51 -8.47 -37.94
N GLY A 521 -20.29 -9.49 -38.30
CA GLY A 521 -19.83 -10.57 -39.19
C GLY A 521 -18.81 -11.51 -38.53
N GLY A 522 -18.00 -12.19 -39.33
CA GLY A 522 -16.89 -13.03 -38.84
C GLY A 522 -17.27 -14.26 -38.01
N GLY A 523 -18.56 -14.60 -37.92
CA GLY A 523 -19.06 -15.66 -37.02
C GLY A 523 -19.20 -15.21 -35.56
N TYR A 524 -19.17 -13.91 -35.28
CA TYR A 524 -19.44 -13.37 -33.96
C TYR A 524 -20.84 -13.77 -33.48
N THR A 525 -20.94 -14.21 -32.23
CA THR A 525 -22.20 -14.59 -31.58
C THR A 525 -22.42 -13.69 -30.37
N VAL A 526 -23.59 -13.08 -30.26
CA VAL A 526 -23.98 -12.27 -29.10
C VAL A 526 -24.43 -13.19 -27.97
N VAL A 527 -23.85 -13.06 -26.78
CA VAL A 527 -24.15 -13.94 -25.63
C VAL A 527 -24.66 -13.20 -24.41
N SER A 528 -24.43 -11.89 -24.31
CA SER A 528 -24.78 -11.04 -23.18
C SER A 528 -25.98 -10.14 -23.49
N PHE A 529 -26.79 -9.86 -22.47
CA PHE A 529 -27.94 -8.97 -22.55
C PHE A 529 -28.02 -8.03 -21.35
N ALA A 530 -28.34 -6.77 -21.58
CA ALA A 530 -28.68 -5.81 -20.53
C ALA A 530 -30.17 -5.50 -20.59
N TYR A 531 -30.90 -5.69 -19.49
CA TYR A 531 -32.32 -5.32 -19.43
C TYR A 531 -32.47 -3.79 -19.42
N PRO A 532 -33.23 -3.19 -20.37
CA PRO A 532 -33.51 -1.76 -20.32
C PRO A 532 -34.17 -1.33 -19.01
N GLY A 533 -33.70 -0.21 -18.47
CA GLY A 533 -34.07 0.27 -17.14
C GLY A 533 -33.82 -0.73 -16.01
N GLN A 534 -32.95 -1.72 -16.25
CA GLN A 534 -32.62 -2.82 -15.34
C GLN A 534 -33.82 -3.70 -14.98
N ALA A 535 -34.96 -3.59 -15.67
CA ALA A 535 -36.21 -4.21 -15.24
C ALA A 535 -36.47 -5.55 -15.93
N HIS A 536 -36.88 -6.56 -15.15
CA HIS A 536 -37.27 -7.87 -15.68
C HIS A 536 -38.24 -8.62 -14.74
N ASP A 537 -39.11 -9.44 -15.32
CA ASP A 537 -39.90 -10.46 -14.63
C ASP A 537 -39.43 -11.87 -15.03
N SER A 538 -40.04 -12.93 -14.49
CA SER A 538 -39.67 -14.30 -14.85
C SER A 538 -39.89 -14.61 -16.34
N THR A 539 -40.94 -14.05 -16.94
CA THR A 539 -41.27 -14.25 -18.36
C THR A 539 -40.20 -13.63 -19.26
N ALA A 540 -39.71 -12.44 -18.92
CA ALA A 540 -38.64 -11.76 -19.64
C ALA A 540 -37.32 -12.53 -19.55
N ARG A 541 -36.99 -13.10 -18.38
CA ARG A 541 -35.78 -13.94 -18.24
C ARG A 541 -35.85 -15.21 -19.08
N ASP A 542 -36.97 -15.93 -19.01
CA ASP A 542 -37.21 -17.10 -19.85
C ASP A 542 -37.13 -16.74 -21.36
N ALA A 543 -37.63 -15.57 -21.76
CA ALA A 543 -37.56 -15.10 -23.15
C ALA A 543 -36.14 -14.73 -23.60
N VAL A 544 -35.30 -14.19 -22.71
CA VAL A 544 -33.87 -13.92 -22.98
C VAL A 544 -33.10 -15.22 -23.16
N GLU A 545 -33.36 -16.23 -22.33
CA GLU A 545 -32.83 -17.58 -22.52
C GLU A 545 -33.30 -18.19 -23.86
N ASP A 546 -34.61 -18.11 -24.16
CA ASP A 546 -35.21 -18.66 -25.39
C ASP A 546 -34.72 -17.95 -26.68
N ALA A 547 -34.39 -16.66 -26.60
CA ALA A 547 -33.75 -15.90 -27.68
C ALA A 547 -32.25 -16.27 -27.88
N GLY A 548 -31.70 -17.14 -27.03
CA GLY A 548 -30.36 -17.70 -27.16
C GLY A 548 -29.26 -16.86 -26.56
N TYR A 549 -29.56 -15.94 -25.64
CA TYR A 549 -28.54 -15.32 -24.78
C TYR A 549 -28.07 -16.31 -23.71
N SER A 550 -26.90 -16.05 -23.13
CA SER A 550 -26.25 -16.95 -22.16
C SER A 550 -26.08 -16.33 -20.77
N ILE A 551 -26.12 -15.00 -20.69
CA ILE A 551 -26.03 -14.24 -19.46
C ILE A 551 -26.76 -12.91 -19.62
N ALA A 552 -27.36 -12.42 -18.55
CA ALA A 552 -27.97 -11.10 -18.55
C ALA A 552 -27.70 -10.34 -17.25
N ARG A 553 -27.81 -9.02 -17.31
CA ARG A 553 -27.71 -8.14 -16.14
C ARG A 553 -28.94 -7.25 -16.00
N GLY A 554 -29.41 -7.10 -14.77
CA GLY A 554 -30.57 -6.30 -14.41
C GLY A 554 -30.77 -6.26 -12.88
N SER A 555 -31.70 -5.42 -12.43
CA SER A 555 -32.05 -5.20 -11.04
C SER A 555 -33.55 -5.43 -10.85
N SER A 556 -33.89 -6.66 -10.49
CA SER A 556 -35.14 -6.91 -9.75
C SER A 556 -34.90 -6.62 -8.27
N ALA A 557 -35.86 -6.06 -7.55
CA ALA A 557 -35.81 -5.90 -6.09
C ALA A 557 -35.74 -7.26 -5.35
N ILE A 558 -34.59 -7.94 -5.44
CA ILE A 558 -34.38 -9.32 -5.01
C ILE A 558 -33.25 -9.36 -3.99
N ALA A 559 -33.34 -10.32 -3.07
CA ALA A 559 -32.39 -10.52 -1.99
C ALA A 559 -30.97 -10.79 -2.53
N THR A 560 -29.95 -10.27 -1.84
CA THR A 560 -28.51 -10.46 -2.15
C THR A 560 -28.11 -11.93 -2.35
N SER A 561 -28.80 -12.87 -1.70
CA SER A 561 -28.58 -14.31 -1.86
C SER A 561 -28.68 -14.77 -3.33
N ALA A 562 -29.40 -14.05 -4.19
CA ALA A 562 -29.50 -14.36 -5.62
C ALA A 562 -28.28 -13.90 -6.46
N HIS A 563 -27.42 -13.06 -5.89
CA HIS A 563 -26.21 -12.53 -6.55
C HIS A 563 -24.92 -13.22 -6.06
N LYS A 564 -25.02 -14.17 -5.12
CA LYS A 564 -23.90 -14.95 -4.59
C LYS A 564 -23.48 -16.02 -5.62
N MET A 565 -22.20 -16.02 -5.98
CA MET A 565 -21.58 -16.92 -6.95
C MET A 565 -21.62 -18.39 -6.48
N ASP A 566 -21.62 -18.63 -5.18
CA ASP A 566 -21.66 -19.95 -4.53
C ASP A 566 -22.90 -20.76 -4.93
N ASN A 567 -24.01 -20.07 -5.18
CA ASN A 567 -25.32 -20.66 -5.38
C ASN A 567 -26.21 -19.84 -6.32
N ILE A 568 -25.66 -19.35 -7.43
CA ILE A 568 -26.43 -18.66 -8.48
C ILE A 568 -27.54 -19.57 -9.00
N SER A 569 -28.78 -19.28 -8.63
CA SER A 569 -29.94 -20.04 -9.09
C SER A 569 -30.35 -19.69 -10.52
N ASP A 570 -29.98 -18.50 -11.01
CA ASP A 570 -30.37 -17.96 -12.32
C ASP A 570 -29.34 -16.93 -12.84
N ILE A 571 -28.56 -17.30 -13.85
CA ILE A 571 -27.51 -16.44 -14.44
C ILE A 571 -28.05 -15.24 -15.22
N PHE A 572 -29.35 -15.23 -15.54
CA PHE A 572 -30.02 -14.09 -16.15
C PHE A 572 -30.41 -13.02 -15.13
N MET A 573 -30.02 -13.19 -13.86
CA MET A 573 -30.26 -12.28 -12.76
C MET A 573 -29.06 -12.15 -11.80
N ALA A 574 -28.02 -12.95 -12.02
CA ALA A 574 -26.94 -13.16 -11.05
C ALA A 574 -26.04 -11.95 -10.84
N LEU A 575 -25.82 -11.15 -11.89
CA LEU A 575 -24.94 -9.99 -11.78
C LEU A 575 -25.67 -8.84 -11.12
N MET A 576 -25.17 -8.45 -9.94
CA MET A 576 -25.65 -7.28 -9.23
C MET A 576 -25.42 -6.03 -10.09
N SER A 577 -26.49 -5.34 -10.45
CA SER A 577 -26.40 -4.11 -11.22
C SER A 577 -25.97 -2.93 -10.33
N ILE A 578 -24.90 -2.25 -10.73
CA ILE A 578 -24.34 -1.06 -10.09
C ILE A 578 -24.50 0.14 -11.04
N THR A 579 -24.91 1.29 -10.52
CA THR A 579 -25.01 2.54 -11.33
C THR A 579 -23.80 3.45 -11.14
N THR A 580 -23.57 4.38 -12.07
CA THR A 580 -22.54 5.42 -11.89
C THR A 580 -22.82 6.31 -10.69
N ASP A 581 -24.09 6.59 -10.39
CA ASP A 581 -24.50 7.35 -9.19
C ASP A 581 -24.15 6.59 -7.91
N GLU A 582 -24.27 5.26 -7.96
CA GLU A 582 -23.82 4.37 -6.90
C GLU A 582 -22.30 4.45 -6.71
N VAL A 583 -21.50 4.54 -7.77
CA VAL A 583 -20.03 4.68 -7.64
C VAL A 583 -19.60 6.08 -7.22
N LYS A 584 -20.30 7.13 -7.66
CA LYS A 584 -19.90 8.54 -7.45
C LYS A 584 -20.45 9.14 -6.16
N GLY A 585 -21.65 8.75 -5.75
CA GLY A 585 -22.35 9.33 -4.60
C GLY A 585 -22.83 10.77 -4.84
N SER A 586 -23.46 11.37 -3.83
CA SER A 586 -24.01 12.72 -3.92
C SER A 586 -22.93 13.80 -3.84
N GLY A 587 -23.02 14.85 -4.68
CA GLY A 587 -22.12 16.00 -4.63
C GLY A 587 -20.76 15.79 -5.30
N TYR A 588 -20.55 14.65 -5.97
CA TYR A 588 -19.31 14.29 -6.65
C TYR A 588 -18.76 15.39 -7.58
N ASP A 589 -19.62 15.99 -8.40
CA ASP A 589 -19.21 17.02 -9.37
C ASP A 589 -18.76 18.34 -8.72
N THR A 590 -18.94 18.50 -7.41
CA THR A 590 -18.47 19.68 -6.65
C THR A 590 -17.10 19.50 -6.02
N LEU A 591 -16.57 18.27 -6.05
CA LEU A 591 -15.26 17.91 -5.51
C LEU A 591 -14.12 18.35 -6.44
N THR A 592 -12.93 18.53 -5.89
CA THR A 592 -11.70 18.65 -6.68
C THR A 592 -11.35 17.32 -7.35
N SER A 593 -10.53 17.34 -8.41
CA SER A 593 -10.16 16.09 -9.11
C SER A 593 -9.47 15.05 -8.22
N ALA A 594 -8.66 15.49 -7.25
CA ALA A 594 -8.02 14.57 -6.29
C ALA A 594 -9.05 13.94 -5.34
N GLU A 595 -10.04 14.72 -4.89
CA GLU A 595 -11.14 14.22 -4.08
C GLU A 595 -12.08 13.30 -4.88
N GLN A 596 -12.26 13.55 -6.17
CA GLN A 596 -13.01 12.68 -7.09
C GLN A 596 -12.34 11.33 -7.30
N GLU A 597 -11.03 11.33 -7.55
CA GLU A 597 -10.25 10.09 -7.65
C GLU A 597 -10.35 9.27 -6.37
N GLU A 598 -10.07 9.91 -5.22
CA GLU A 598 -10.15 9.26 -3.92
C GLU A 598 -11.57 8.73 -3.62
N ARG A 599 -12.61 9.46 -4.03
CA ARG A 599 -14.01 9.03 -3.90
C ARG A 599 -14.28 7.72 -4.65
N ILE A 600 -13.81 7.59 -5.88
CA ILE A 600 -13.99 6.38 -6.69
C ILE A 600 -13.16 5.21 -6.13
N ARG A 601 -11.91 5.47 -5.73
CA ARG A 601 -11.05 4.45 -5.13
C ARG A 601 -11.58 3.94 -3.80
N SER A 602 -12.12 4.84 -2.97
CA SER A 602 -12.82 4.48 -1.74
C SER A 602 -14.03 3.56 -1.98
N PHE A 603 -14.82 3.80 -3.04
CA PHE A 603 -15.87 2.86 -3.44
C PHE A 603 -15.29 1.48 -3.80
N ALA A 604 -14.22 1.45 -4.61
CA ALA A 604 -13.61 0.22 -5.06
C ALA A 604 -13.11 -0.65 -3.89
N ARG A 605 -12.45 -0.04 -2.89
CA ARG A 605 -11.99 -0.74 -1.68
C ARG A 605 -13.15 -1.34 -0.89
N ALA A 606 -14.18 -0.54 -0.59
CA ALA A 606 -15.36 -1.00 0.15
C ALA A 606 -16.12 -2.09 -0.60
N TRP A 607 -16.30 -1.93 -1.91
CA TRP A 607 -16.94 -2.94 -2.76
C TRP A 607 -16.14 -4.24 -2.76
N SER A 608 -14.81 -4.17 -2.79
CA SER A 608 -13.95 -5.36 -2.82
C SER A 608 -14.08 -6.22 -1.58
N VAL A 609 -14.11 -5.63 -0.38
CA VAL A 609 -14.34 -6.38 0.87
C VAL A 609 -15.70 -7.07 0.83
N TYR A 610 -16.74 -6.32 0.47
CA TYR A 610 -18.10 -6.83 0.41
C TYR A 610 -18.26 -7.97 -0.60
N ALA A 611 -17.71 -7.81 -1.80
CA ALA A 611 -17.85 -8.76 -2.88
C ALA A 611 -17.07 -10.04 -2.62
N LEU A 612 -15.83 -9.94 -2.15
CA LEU A 612 -15.00 -11.11 -1.86
C LEU A 612 -15.52 -11.90 -0.66
N GLN A 613 -16.04 -11.24 0.38
CA GLN A 613 -16.64 -11.93 1.52
C GLN A 613 -17.88 -12.75 1.15
N ASN A 614 -18.67 -12.24 0.22
CA ASN A 614 -19.95 -12.82 -0.13
C ASN A 614 -19.93 -13.58 -1.47
N GLY A 615 -18.79 -13.63 -2.15
CA GLY A 615 -18.68 -14.20 -3.50
C GLY A 615 -19.63 -13.50 -4.47
N ILE A 616 -19.72 -12.18 -4.49
CA ILE A 616 -20.68 -11.43 -5.33
C ILE A 616 -20.02 -11.03 -6.65
N SER A 617 -20.77 -11.14 -7.74
CA SER A 617 -20.39 -10.51 -9.02
C SER A 617 -21.32 -9.38 -9.40
N ALA A 618 -20.77 -8.34 -10.02
CA ALA A 618 -21.51 -7.14 -10.39
C ALA A 618 -21.25 -6.69 -11.82
N ALA A 619 -22.14 -5.85 -12.34
CA ALA A 619 -21.99 -5.15 -13.59
C ALA A 619 -22.31 -3.66 -13.41
N LEU A 620 -21.34 -2.79 -13.73
CA LEU A 620 -21.49 -1.34 -13.69
C LEU A 620 -22.14 -0.85 -14.99
N THR A 621 -23.20 -0.07 -14.85
CA THR A 621 -23.98 0.50 -15.95
C THR A 621 -23.50 1.91 -16.27
N ILE A 622 -22.82 2.09 -17.40
CA ILE A 622 -22.33 3.39 -17.90
C ILE A 622 -23.09 3.77 -19.17
N HIS A 623 -23.41 5.06 -19.35
CA HIS A 623 -24.02 5.57 -20.57
C HIS A 623 -23.05 6.56 -21.24
N THR A 624 -23.12 7.84 -20.87
CA THR A 624 -22.32 8.90 -21.47
C THR A 624 -21.03 9.17 -20.70
N SER A 625 -20.08 9.87 -21.32
CA SER A 625 -18.85 10.34 -20.64
C SER A 625 -19.13 11.31 -19.49
N ASP A 626 -20.32 11.94 -19.46
CA ASP A 626 -20.74 12.80 -18.35
C ASP A 626 -21.12 11.94 -17.11
N THR A 627 -21.69 10.75 -17.34
CA THR A 627 -22.03 9.82 -16.25
C THR A 627 -20.80 9.13 -15.68
N MET A 628 -19.90 8.63 -16.53
CA MET A 628 -18.57 8.16 -16.14
C MET A 628 -17.64 8.12 -17.36
N ASN A 629 -16.45 8.71 -17.23
CA ASN A 629 -15.45 8.78 -18.30
C ASN A 629 -14.30 7.76 -18.13
N ALA A 630 -13.44 7.65 -19.14
CA ALA A 630 -12.34 6.69 -19.18
C ALA A 630 -11.33 6.85 -18.02
N THR A 631 -11.03 8.07 -17.58
CA THR A 631 -10.14 8.32 -16.44
C THR A 631 -10.73 7.78 -15.15
N GLU A 632 -12.02 8.04 -14.93
CA GLU A 632 -12.76 7.54 -13.75
C GLU A 632 -12.84 6.01 -13.73
N VAL A 633 -13.05 5.38 -14.89
CA VAL A 633 -12.98 3.91 -15.01
C VAL A 633 -11.58 3.40 -14.71
N GLY A 634 -10.54 4.10 -15.17
CA GLY A 634 -9.15 3.77 -14.85
C GLY A 634 -8.88 3.74 -13.35
N TRP A 635 -9.32 4.77 -12.61
CA TRP A 635 -9.21 4.81 -11.15
C TRP A 635 -9.95 3.65 -10.47
N LEU A 636 -11.19 3.38 -10.91
CA LEU A 636 -12.02 2.29 -10.37
C LEU A 636 -11.35 0.92 -10.58
N VAL A 637 -10.95 0.64 -11.82
CA VAL A 637 -10.40 -0.66 -12.23
C VAL A 637 -9.05 -0.91 -11.58
N ASP A 638 -8.15 0.07 -11.58
CA ASP A 638 -6.85 -0.03 -10.93
C ASP A 638 -7.01 -0.39 -9.44
N GLU A 639 -7.94 0.26 -8.75
CA GLU A 639 -8.19 -0.03 -7.33
C GLU A 639 -8.89 -1.38 -7.11
N LEU A 640 -9.89 -1.75 -7.91
CA LEU A 640 -10.56 -3.06 -7.80
C LEU A 640 -9.55 -4.22 -7.99
N VAL A 641 -8.67 -4.12 -8.99
CA VAL A 641 -7.66 -5.13 -9.30
C VAL A 641 -6.63 -5.25 -8.18
N LYS A 642 -6.14 -4.12 -7.63
CA LYS A 642 -5.25 -4.12 -6.45
C LYS A 642 -5.85 -4.88 -5.26
N ASN A 643 -7.18 -4.85 -5.12
CA ASN A 643 -7.92 -5.51 -4.06
C ASN A 643 -8.38 -6.94 -4.40
N GLY A 644 -7.95 -7.50 -5.53
CA GLY A 644 -8.17 -8.91 -5.89
C GLY A 644 -9.46 -9.20 -6.66
N ILE A 645 -10.16 -8.16 -7.15
CA ILE A 645 -11.34 -8.31 -7.99
C ILE A 645 -10.94 -8.62 -9.43
N GLN A 646 -11.64 -9.57 -10.05
CA GLN A 646 -11.40 -9.93 -11.44
C GLN A 646 -12.31 -9.11 -12.36
N ILE A 647 -11.70 -8.27 -13.19
CA ILE A 647 -12.42 -7.52 -14.23
C ILE A 647 -12.63 -8.43 -15.43
N LYS A 648 -13.89 -8.58 -15.83
CA LYS A 648 -14.31 -9.47 -16.92
C LYS A 648 -15.48 -8.87 -17.67
N SER A 649 -15.51 -9.05 -18.98
CA SER A 649 -16.73 -8.87 -19.76
C SER A 649 -17.81 -9.88 -19.31
N MET A 650 -19.08 -9.58 -19.55
CA MET A 650 -20.17 -10.50 -19.24
C MET A 650 -19.99 -11.87 -19.91
N ARG A 651 -19.47 -11.91 -21.15
CA ARG A 651 -19.08 -13.14 -21.83
C ARG A 651 -18.07 -13.96 -21.04
N GLU A 652 -17.01 -13.34 -20.55
CA GLU A 652 -15.98 -14.04 -19.79
C GLU A 652 -16.49 -14.51 -18.43
N ILE A 653 -17.41 -13.75 -17.81
CA ILE A 653 -18.09 -14.19 -16.58
C ILE A 653 -18.94 -15.44 -16.86
N TYR A 654 -19.73 -15.45 -17.93
CA TYR A 654 -20.47 -16.65 -18.35
C TYR A 654 -19.54 -17.84 -18.60
N GLN A 655 -18.42 -17.63 -19.29
CA GLN A 655 -17.42 -18.67 -19.54
C GLN A 655 -16.81 -19.20 -18.25
N ALA A 656 -16.50 -18.33 -17.29
CA ALA A 656 -15.98 -18.73 -15.99
C ALA A 656 -16.98 -19.64 -15.25
N ILE A 657 -18.26 -19.24 -15.19
CA ILE A 657 -19.31 -19.99 -14.49
C ILE A 657 -19.65 -21.33 -15.19
N SER A 658 -19.84 -21.29 -16.52
CA SER A 658 -20.29 -22.46 -17.30
C SER A 658 -19.24 -23.57 -17.44
N SER A 659 -17.96 -23.28 -17.18
CA SER A 659 -16.87 -24.25 -17.30
C SER A 659 -16.88 -25.36 -16.23
N GLY A 660 -17.64 -25.22 -15.14
CA GLY A 660 -17.66 -26.25 -14.09
C GLY A 660 -18.74 -26.19 -13.00
N TRP A 661 -19.68 -25.23 -13.03
CA TRP A 661 -20.61 -25.01 -11.89
C TRP A 661 -22.04 -25.46 -12.15
N THR A 662 -22.36 -25.96 -13.35
CA THR A 662 -23.74 -26.23 -13.74
C THR A 662 -24.30 -27.50 -13.08
N THR A 663 -25.42 -27.35 -12.37
CA THR A 663 -26.16 -28.48 -11.81
C THR A 663 -26.87 -29.29 -12.90
N SER A 664 -27.34 -30.50 -12.58
CA SER A 664 -27.92 -31.43 -13.56
C SER A 664 -29.18 -30.92 -14.28
N ASP A 665 -29.85 -29.90 -13.74
CA ASP A 665 -31.03 -29.27 -14.37
C ASP A 665 -30.68 -28.16 -15.37
N ASN A 666 -29.38 -27.87 -15.52
CA ASN A 666 -28.83 -26.86 -16.43
C ASN A 666 -29.35 -25.43 -16.19
N ARG A 667 -29.95 -25.17 -15.02
CA ARG A 667 -30.54 -23.87 -14.66
C ARG A 667 -29.86 -23.24 -13.46
N SER A 668 -29.48 -24.05 -12.46
CA SER A 668 -28.70 -23.55 -11.31
C SER A 668 -27.22 -23.79 -11.51
N TYR A 669 -26.42 -22.79 -11.16
CA TYR A 669 -24.96 -22.84 -11.11
C TYR A 669 -24.55 -22.80 -9.63
N THR A 670 -23.92 -23.87 -9.17
CA THR A 670 -23.52 -24.00 -7.77
C THR A 670 -22.05 -24.36 -7.71
N LYS A 671 -21.30 -23.58 -6.94
CA LYS A 671 -19.93 -23.86 -6.59
C LYS A 671 -19.82 -23.78 -5.08
N THR A 672 -19.56 -24.91 -4.43
CA THR A 672 -19.35 -24.89 -2.99
C THR A 672 -17.96 -24.36 -2.72
N TYR A 673 -17.88 -23.18 -2.12
CA TYR A 673 -16.66 -22.67 -1.54
C TYR A 673 -16.55 -23.18 -0.10
N SER A 674 -15.34 -23.50 0.34
CA SER A 674 -15.12 -23.71 1.77
C SER A 674 -15.36 -22.39 2.49
N ASP A 675 -16.05 -22.42 3.64
CA ASP A 675 -16.07 -21.26 4.56
C ASP A 675 -14.68 -21.12 5.22
N SER A 676 -13.70 -20.73 4.42
CA SER A 676 -12.30 -20.51 4.78
C SER A 676 -12.00 -19.03 4.69
N LEU A 677 -12.72 -18.23 5.48
CA LEU A 677 -12.38 -16.84 5.72
C LEU A 677 -11.13 -16.79 6.60
N ASP A 678 -9.97 -16.57 5.98
CA ASP A 678 -8.70 -16.32 6.67
C ASP A 678 -8.48 -14.81 6.81
N LEU A 679 -8.72 -14.31 8.02
CA LEU A 679 -8.61 -12.90 8.36
C LEU A 679 -7.18 -12.50 8.76
N THR A 680 -6.16 -13.32 8.49
CA THR A 680 -4.75 -12.91 8.62
C THR A 680 -4.37 -11.96 7.48
N TYR A 681 -3.36 -11.12 7.70
CA TYR A 681 -2.95 -10.11 6.74
C TYR A 681 -1.91 -10.57 5.71
N LYS A 682 -1.91 -9.94 4.54
CA LYS A 682 -0.74 -9.90 3.66
C LYS A 682 0.36 -9.06 4.31
N SER A 683 1.62 -9.39 4.02
CA SER A 683 2.78 -8.77 4.69
C SER A 683 2.82 -7.23 4.62
N TYR A 684 2.36 -6.68 3.50
CA TYR A 684 2.39 -5.27 3.17
C TYR A 684 1.10 -4.52 3.54
N SER A 685 0.17 -5.16 4.26
CA SER A 685 -1.05 -4.48 4.70
C SER A 685 -0.69 -3.27 5.60
N PRO A 686 -1.31 -2.09 5.38
CA PRO A 686 -1.16 -0.94 6.27
C PRO A 686 -1.83 -1.15 7.63
N ALA A 687 -2.62 -2.23 7.80
CA ALA A 687 -3.20 -2.62 9.08
C ALA A 687 -2.21 -3.37 9.99
N VAL A 688 -1.08 -3.83 9.43
CA VAL A 688 -0.02 -4.52 10.18
C VAL A 688 0.86 -3.51 10.91
N ASP A 689 1.10 -3.77 12.19
CA ASP A 689 1.71 -2.89 13.18
C ASP A 689 0.95 -1.55 13.42
N ALA A 690 -0.34 -1.45 13.08
CA ALA A 690 -1.07 -0.17 13.08
C ALA A 690 -1.95 0.06 14.33
N GLY A 691 -2.14 -0.95 15.17
CA GLY A 691 -2.95 -0.88 16.37
C GLY A 691 -2.23 -0.23 17.55
N THR A 692 -2.85 -0.36 18.73
CA THR A 692 -2.33 0.12 20.01
C THR A 692 -2.26 -1.01 21.03
N THR A 693 -1.33 -0.93 21.98
CA THR A 693 -1.18 -1.96 23.01
C THR A 693 -2.41 -2.00 23.92
N ILE A 694 -3.06 -3.15 23.98
CA ILE A 694 -4.18 -3.42 24.89
C ILE A 694 -3.70 -4.26 26.08
N SER A 695 -4.04 -3.84 27.30
CA SER A 695 -3.62 -4.55 28.51
C SER A 695 -4.20 -5.97 28.57
N GLY A 696 -3.30 -6.93 28.79
CA GLY A 696 -3.65 -8.36 28.91
C GLY A 696 -3.74 -9.11 27.58
N ILE A 697 -3.31 -8.51 26.48
CA ILE A 697 -3.23 -9.17 25.16
C ILE A 697 -1.75 -9.22 24.73
N THR A 698 -1.24 -10.42 24.53
CA THR A 698 0.16 -10.69 24.11
C THR A 698 0.26 -11.65 22.93
N THR A 699 -0.86 -12.28 22.57
CA THR A 699 -1.00 -13.14 21.40
C THR A 699 -2.22 -12.71 20.60
N ASP A 700 -2.40 -13.25 19.40
CA ASP A 700 -3.60 -13.09 18.60
C ASP A 700 -4.65 -14.18 18.91
N LEU A 701 -5.75 -14.18 18.14
CA LEU A 701 -6.83 -15.16 18.24
C LEU A 701 -6.39 -16.62 18.00
N ALA A 702 -5.38 -16.81 17.16
CA ALA A 702 -4.81 -18.13 16.86
C ALA A 702 -3.73 -18.55 17.88
N GLY A 703 -3.42 -17.70 18.87
CA GLY A 703 -2.40 -17.94 19.89
C GLY A 703 -0.97 -17.61 19.44
N ASN A 704 -0.81 -16.92 18.30
CA ASN A 704 0.49 -16.47 17.80
C ASN A 704 0.97 -15.22 18.54
N PRO A 705 2.28 -15.02 18.74
CA PRO A 705 2.82 -13.82 19.38
C PRO A 705 2.61 -12.57 18.51
N ILE A 706 2.47 -11.42 19.18
CA ILE A 706 2.40 -10.10 18.54
C ILE A 706 3.79 -9.68 18.07
N TYR A 707 3.90 -9.22 16.83
CA TYR A 707 5.06 -8.58 16.24
C TYR A 707 4.85 -7.06 16.25
N GLY A 708 5.89 -6.28 16.51
CA GLY A 708 5.80 -4.82 16.58
C GLY A 708 4.74 -4.32 17.57
N THR A 709 3.90 -3.43 17.09
CA THR A 709 2.63 -3.04 17.73
C THR A 709 1.53 -3.96 17.25
N PRO A 710 0.47 -4.24 18.04
CA PRO A 710 -0.59 -5.14 17.60
C PRO A 710 -1.20 -4.72 16.26
N ASP A 711 -1.51 -5.70 15.42
CA ASP A 711 -2.27 -5.45 14.20
C ASP A 711 -3.69 -4.98 14.51
N ILE A 712 -4.34 -4.28 13.58
CA ILE A 712 -5.77 -4.00 13.71
C ILE A 712 -6.53 -5.32 13.51
N GLY A 713 -7.42 -5.69 14.44
CA GLY A 713 -8.23 -6.90 14.35
C GLY A 713 -7.71 -8.07 15.20
N PRO A 714 -8.42 -9.22 15.17
CA PRO A 714 -8.15 -10.35 16.05
C PRO A 714 -6.92 -11.19 15.70
N TYR A 715 -6.39 -11.07 14.48
CA TYR A 715 -5.29 -11.90 13.98
C TYR A 715 -4.05 -11.06 13.77
N GLU A 716 -2.91 -11.66 14.07
CA GLU A 716 -1.61 -11.03 13.88
C GLU A 716 -0.93 -11.62 12.64
N TYR A 717 -0.37 -10.75 11.80
CA TYR A 717 0.53 -11.14 10.74
C TYR A 717 1.77 -11.81 11.33
N GLN A 718 2.06 -13.03 10.89
CA GLN A 718 3.26 -13.75 11.29
C GLN A 718 4.32 -13.65 10.19
N PRO A 719 5.42 -12.90 10.39
CA PRO A 719 6.50 -12.83 9.42
C PRO A 719 7.09 -14.21 9.14
N THR A 720 7.29 -14.51 7.86
CA THR A 720 7.82 -15.79 7.38
C THR A 720 9.28 -15.70 6.92
N LEU A 721 9.77 -14.49 6.66
CA LEU A 721 11.12 -14.24 6.14
C LEU A 721 12.08 -13.94 7.29
N THR A 722 13.35 -14.33 7.14
CA THR A 722 14.40 -14.21 8.17
C THR A 722 15.64 -13.53 7.62
N MET A 723 16.06 -12.44 8.27
CA MET A 723 17.23 -11.65 7.90
C MET A 723 18.50 -12.49 7.97
N GLY A 724 19.33 -12.43 6.92
CA GLY A 724 20.53 -13.25 6.76
C GLY A 724 20.29 -14.68 6.26
N THR A 725 19.03 -15.11 6.11
CA THR A 725 18.66 -16.35 5.41
C THR A 725 17.94 -16.02 4.11
N ASP A 726 16.92 -15.17 4.20
CA ASP A 726 16.17 -14.63 3.08
C ASP A 726 16.74 -13.25 2.70
N LYS A 727 16.76 -12.96 1.39
CA LYS A 727 17.31 -11.72 0.84
C LYS A 727 16.19 -10.70 0.60
N PRO A 728 16.33 -9.44 1.05
CA PRO A 728 15.34 -8.38 0.78
C PRO A 728 15.15 -8.15 -0.72
N ASP A 729 13.91 -7.92 -1.17
CA ASP A 729 13.64 -7.51 -2.56
C ASP A 729 13.85 -6.00 -2.68
N ILE A 730 14.62 -5.55 -3.67
CA ILE A 730 14.99 -4.13 -3.80
C ILE A 730 13.82 -3.23 -4.22
N SER A 731 12.71 -3.82 -4.69
CA SER A 731 11.51 -3.07 -5.09
C SER A 731 10.61 -2.69 -3.92
N SER A 732 10.93 -3.10 -2.69
CA SER A 732 10.09 -2.88 -1.52
C SER A 732 10.92 -2.63 -0.26
N ALA A 733 10.39 -1.77 0.61
CA ALA A 733 10.95 -1.60 1.94
C ALA A 733 10.54 -2.77 2.85
N ILE A 734 11.40 -3.08 3.82
CA ILE A 734 11.17 -4.15 4.79
C ILE A 734 11.19 -3.59 6.21
N ARG A 735 10.44 -4.24 7.10
CA ARG A 735 10.53 -4.06 8.54
C ARG A 735 11.08 -5.33 9.17
N ILE A 736 12.18 -5.20 9.89
CA ILE A 736 12.84 -6.26 10.64
C ILE A 736 12.41 -6.17 12.09
N TYR A 737 12.18 -7.32 12.72
CA TYR A 737 11.82 -7.46 14.13
C TYR A 737 13.02 -7.97 14.94
N GLN A 738 12.96 -7.81 16.26
CA GLN A 738 14.09 -8.10 17.15
C GLN A 738 14.49 -9.59 17.23
N ASP A 739 13.68 -10.49 16.68
CA ASP A 739 14.01 -11.92 16.52
C ASP A 739 14.64 -12.26 15.16
N GLY A 740 14.87 -11.25 14.32
CA GLY A 740 15.47 -11.37 13.00
C GLY A 740 14.50 -11.69 11.89
N LYS A 741 13.22 -11.90 12.19
CA LYS A 741 12.23 -12.02 11.12
C LYS A 741 11.91 -10.67 10.50
N TYR A 742 11.44 -10.66 9.26
CA TYR A 742 11.03 -9.43 8.59
C TYR A 742 9.82 -9.61 7.69
N ARG A 743 9.18 -8.49 7.36
CA ARG A 743 8.07 -8.37 6.42
C ARG A 743 8.33 -7.26 5.41
N TYR A 744 7.68 -7.31 4.26
CA TYR A 744 7.62 -6.17 3.35
C TYR A 744 6.57 -5.17 3.81
N THR A 745 6.88 -3.87 3.78
CA THR A 745 5.95 -2.79 4.13
C THR A 745 5.22 -2.21 2.92
N SER A 746 5.63 -2.60 1.71
CA SER A 746 4.93 -2.30 0.45
C SER A 746 4.91 -3.54 -0.46
N GLN A 747 3.98 -3.58 -1.40
CA GLN A 747 3.89 -4.69 -2.36
C GLN A 747 5.15 -4.75 -3.22
N THR A 748 5.76 -5.94 -3.33
CA THR A 748 6.90 -6.19 -4.21
C THR A 748 6.45 -6.19 -5.68
N THR A 749 7.20 -5.52 -6.54
CA THR A 749 6.93 -5.47 -7.99
C THR A 749 7.99 -6.21 -8.81
N GLY A 750 9.09 -6.62 -8.18
CA GLY A 750 10.23 -7.32 -8.79
C GLY A 750 10.47 -8.72 -8.23
N SER A 751 11.62 -9.27 -8.61
CA SER A 751 12.21 -10.49 -8.04
C SER A 751 13.71 -10.35 -7.79
N THR A 752 14.19 -9.10 -7.79
CA THR A 752 15.61 -8.79 -7.64
C THR A 752 15.89 -8.61 -6.16
N ASN A 753 16.76 -9.45 -5.63
CA ASN A 753 17.04 -9.46 -4.20
C ASN A 753 18.43 -8.88 -3.91
N ALA A 754 18.53 -8.09 -2.85
CA ALA A 754 19.77 -7.59 -2.31
C ALA A 754 20.42 -8.62 -1.39
N ASP A 755 21.70 -8.94 -1.60
CA ASP A 755 22.52 -9.64 -0.60
C ASP A 755 22.91 -8.70 0.55
N LEU A 756 21.92 -8.24 1.31
CA LEU A 756 22.08 -7.35 2.45
C LEU A 756 21.63 -8.07 3.72
N THR A 757 22.52 -8.14 4.71
CA THR A 757 22.18 -8.61 6.06
C THR A 757 22.45 -7.52 7.07
N VAL A 758 21.44 -7.19 7.90
CA VAL A 758 21.57 -6.22 8.99
C VAL A 758 21.04 -6.83 10.27
N MET A 759 21.84 -6.79 11.34
CA MET A 759 21.45 -7.35 12.65
C MET A 759 22.05 -6.55 13.80
N PRO A 760 21.53 -6.67 15.04
CA PRO A 760 22.25 -6.17 16.21
C PRO A 760 23.62 -6.85 16.34
N SER A 761 24.68 -6.14 16.75
CA SER A 761 26.03 -6.72 16.84
C SER A 761 26.15 -7.86 17.88
N GLY A 762 25.23 -7.89 18.86
CA GLY A 762 25.08 -8.99 19.81
C GLY A 762 24.26 -10.19 19.30
N GLY A 763 23.76 -10.11 18.06
CA GLY A 763 22.78 -11.04 17.49
C GLY A 763 21.33 -10.69 17.84
N PHE A 764 20.39 -11.33 17.15
CA PHE A 764 18.96 -11.21 17.44
C PHE A 764 18.58 -11.83 18.78
N SER A 765 17.54 -11.28 19.40
CA SER A 765 17.06 -11.73 20.71
C SER A 765 16.25 -13.03 20.58
N THR A 766 16.33 -13.88 21.61
CA THR A 766 15.47 -15.07 21.74
C THR A 766 14.24 -14.74 22.57
N TYR A 767 13.07 -15.14 22.09
CA TYR A 767 11.78 -14.89 22.73
C TYR A 767 11.04 -16.20 22.99
N GLY A 768 10.26 -16.23 24.07
CA GLY A 768 9.29 -17.28 24.35
C GLY A 768 8.18 -17.34 23.29
N ALA A 769 7.31 -18.35 23.41
CA ALA A 769 6.26 -18.61 22.43
C ALA A 769 5.20 -17.48 22.35
N THR A 770 4.99 -16.75 23.45
CA THR A 770 3.96 -15.71 23.58
C THR A 770 4.54 -14.31 23.85
N ASP A 771 5.87 -14.17 23.83
CA ASP A 771 6.50 -12.88 24.07
C ASP A 771 6.34 -12.00 22.83
N THR A 772 5.95 -10.74 23.05
CA THR A 772 5.85 -9.74 21.99
C THR A 772 7.21 -9.50 21.35
N ARG A 773 7.27 -9.31 20.03
CA ARG A 773 8.52 -9.17 19.26
C ARG A 773 8.63 -7.78 18.64
N PRO A 774 9.27 -6.81 19.31
CA PRO A 774 9.26 -5.43 18.87
C PRO A 774 9.91 -5.26 17.49
N ALA A 775 9.50 -4.20 16.79
CA ALA A 775 10.19 -3.74 15.60
C ALA A 775 11.65 -3.37 15.94
N PHE A 776 12.56 -3.70 15.04
CA PHE A 776 13.98 -3.42 15.15
C PHE A 776 14.39 -2.29 14.21
N LEU A 777 14.19 -2.48 12.90
CA LEU A 777 14.69 -1.56 11.88
C LEU A 777 13.88 -1.68 10.58
N ASP A 778 13.59 -0.55 9.96
CA ASP A 778 13.03 -0.51 8.60
C ASP A 778 14.17 -0.26 7.60
N ILE A 779 14.21 -1.01 6.49
CA ILE A 779 15.23 -0.89 5.44
C ILE A 779 14.56 -0.66 4.09
N SER A 780 15.04 0.33 3.34
CA SER A 780 14.66 0.57 1.95
C SER A 780 15.90 0.62 1.07
N VAL A 781 16.02 -0.30 0.11
CA VAL A 781 17.13 -0.31 -0.86
C VAL A 781 16.78 0.61 -2.02
N THR A 782 17.69 1.52 -2.39
CA THR A 782 17.51 2.45 -3.51
C THR A 782 18.39 2.07 -4.70
N THR A 783 19.62 1.62 -4.43
CA THR A 783 20.57 1.18 -5.47
C THR A 783 21.19 -0.17 -5.09
N TRP A 784 21.19 -1.13 -6.01
CA TRP A 784 21.83 -2.43 -5.81
C TRP A 784 22.46 -2.97 -7.09
N ASN A 785 23.53 -2.33 -7.56
CA ASN A 785 24.18 -2.72 -8.81
C ASN A 785 24.96 -4.01 -8.64
N THR A 786 24.64 -5.05 -9.41
CA THR A 786 25.39 -6.34 -9.42
C THR A 786 26.37 -6.43 -10.61
N SER A 787 26.56 -5.33 -11.34
CA SER A 787 27.47 -5.20 -12.47
C SER A 787 27.83 -3.73 -12.68
N GLY A 788 28.89 -3.43 -13.43
CA GLY A 788 29.34 -2.05 -13.63
C GLY A 788 30.22 -1.59 -12.45
N ASP A 789 29.79 -0.53 -11.77
CA ASP A 789 30.49 0.02 -10.60
C ASP A 789 30.23 -0.76 -9.30
N TYR A 790 29.23 -1.65 -9.30
CA TYR A 790 28.78 -2.41 -8.14
C TYR A 790 28.34 -1.54 -6.95
N SER A 791 27.97 -0.28 -7.19
CA SER A 791 27.52 0.64 -6.14
C SER A 791 26.24 0.16 -5.45
N LYS A 792 26.15 0.41 -4.15
CA LYS A 792 24.98 0.08 -3.31
C LYS A 792 24.52 1.31 -2.55
N GLU A 793 23.21 1.43 -2.38
CA GLU A 793 22.61 2.46 -1.55
C GLU A 793 21.34 1.92 -0.88
N TRP A 794 21.21 2.14 0.42
CA TRP A 794 20.00 1.82 1.16
C TRP A 794 19.83 2.76 2.35
N THR A 795 18.59 2.88 2.82
CA THR A 795 18.22 3.69 3.97
C THR A 795 17.69 2.80 5.09
N GLU A 796 18.12 3.09 6.31
CA GLU A 796 17.74 2.41 7.54
C GLU A 796 17.04 3.40 8.49
N THR A 797 15.86 3.05 8.97
CA THR A 797 15.07 3.89 9.90
C THR A 797 14.72 3.11 11.15
N GLY A 798 15.01 3.68 12.32
CA GLY A 798 14.75 3.05 13.62
C GLY A 798 14.06 4.01 14.60
N THR A 799 13.16 3.48 15.43
CA THR A 799 12.40 4.27 16.43
C THR A 799 12.89 4.08 17.87
N THR A 800 13.86 3.18 18.08
CA THR A 800 14.52 2.93 19.38
C THR A 800 16.03 3.01 19.20
N SER A 801 16.80 3.30 20.27
CA SER A 801 18.27 3.22 20.16
C SER A 801 18.67 1.75 20.02
N THR A 802 18.78 1.28 18.77
CA THR A 802 19.10 -0.11 18.41
C THR A 802 20.55 -0.50 18.73
N GLY A 803 21.34 0.42 19.29
CA GLY A 803 22.72 0.16 19.69
C GLY A 803 23.64 0.08 18.48
N THR A 804 24.60 -0.84 18.54
CA THR A 804 25.48 -1.16 17.41
C THR A 804 24.83 -2.20 16.52
N THR A 805 24.83 -1.96 15.22
CA THR A 805 24.35 -2.89 14.19
C THR A 805 25.53 -3.40 13.38
N SER A 806 25.46 -4.65 12.96
CA SER A 806 26.41 -5.28 12.06
C SER A 806 25.77 -5.49 10.69
N HIS A 807 26.54 -5.16 9.65
CA HIS A 807 26.14 -5.20 8.27
C HIS A 807 26.99 -6.19 7.50
N VAL A 808 26.38 -6.97 6.61
CA VAL A 808 27.06 -7.74 5.57
C VAL A 808 26.46 -7.34 4.24
N VAL A 809 27.30 -6.83 3.34
CA VAL A 809 26.91 -6.36 2.01
C VAL A 809 27.60 -7.25 0.99
N GLY A 810 26.80 -7.96 0.19
CA GLY A 810 27.26 -8.84 -0.88
C GLY A 810 27.01 -8.29 -2.28
N ASP A 811 27.07 -9.19 -3.26
CA ASP A 811 27.00 -8.86 -4.69
C ASP A 811 28.02 -7.80 -5.12
N LEU A 812 29.21 -7.82 -4.50
CA LEU A 812 30.37 -6.99 -4.88
C LEU A 812 31.35 -7.80 -5.73
N ASN A 813 32.27 -7.12 -6.43
CA ASN A 813 33.33 -7.81 -7.16
C ASN A 813 34.42 -8.29 -6.18
N PRO A 814 34.74 -9.60 -6.12
CA PRO A 814 35.72 -10.13 -5.17
C PRO A 814 37.11 -9.50 -5.32
N GLY A 815 37.69 -9.04 -4.21
CA GLY A 815 39.04 -8.47 -4.16
C GLY A 815 39.15 -6.97 -4.45
N ASP A 816 38.10 -6.33 -4.94
CA ASP A 816 38.04 -4.87 -5.14
C ASP A 816 37.81 -4.15 -3.80
N TYR A 817 38.15 -2.86 -3.77
CA TYR A 817 38.02 -2.01 -2.59
C TYR A 817 36.78 -1.12 -2.70
N TYR A 818 36.01 -1.06 -1.61
CA TYR A 818 34.77 -0.31 -1.53
C TYR A 818 34.75 0.58 -0.29
N THR A 819 34.42 1.84 -0.48
CA THR A 819 34.28 2.83 0.59
C THR A 819 32.83 2.88 1.05
N VAL A 820 32.61 2.63 2.34
CA VAL A 820 31.30 2.70 2.98
C VAL A 820 31.13 4.09 3.57
N ARG A 821 30.06 4.80 3.19
CA ARG A 821 29.69 6.10 3.76
C ARG A 821 28.29 6.03 4.34
N TYR A 822 27.97 6.99 5.21
CA TYR A 822 26.64 7.14 5.77
C TYR A 822 26.23 8.60 5.86
N ILE A 823 24.92 8.85 5.74
CA ILE A 823 24.29 10.16 5.87
C ILE A 823 23.25 10.05 6.98
N HIS A 824 23.38 10.87 8.01
CA HIS A 824 22.36 10.99 9.06
C HIS A 824 21.47 12.20 8.74
N ALA A 825 20.17 12.14 9.09
CA ALA A 825 19.24 13.26 8.84
C ALA A 825 19.65 14.62 9.45
N SER A 826 20.68 14.65 10.31
CA SER A 826 21.18 15.84 11.00
C SER A 826 22.65 16.16 10.73
N ASP A 827 23.35 15.40 9.87
CA ASP A 827 24.80 15.52 9.66
C ASP A 827 25.13 15.29 8.16
N PRO A 828 26.07 16.04 7.56
CA PRO A 828 26.64 15.71 6.26
C PRO A 828 27.13 14.26 6.15
N GLU A 829 27.26 13.79 4.91
CA GLU A 829 27.85 12.50 4.57
C GLU A 829 29.21 12.29 5.24
N ALA A 830 29.40 11.15 5.88
CA ALA A 830 30.63 10.77 6.56
C ALA A 830 31.12 9.40 6.11
N THR A 831 32.43 9.27 5.91
CA THR A 831 33.07 7.99 5.60
C THR A 831 33.18 7.12 6.85
N LEU A 832 32.69 5.89 6.77
CA LEU A 832 32.87 4.90 7.82
C LEU A 832 34.25 4.25 7.74
N ALA A 833 34.54 3.60 6.61
CA ALA A 833 35.83 3.00 6.26
C ALA A 833 35.80 2.41 4.84
N THR A 834 36.98 2.10 4.32
CA THR A 834 37.18 1.35 3.07
C THR A 834 37.52 -0.11 3.36
N TYR A 835 36.85 -1.03 2.66
CA TYR A 835 36.95 -2.47 2.86
C TYR A 835 37.30 -3.16 1.53
N GLN A 836 38.15 -4.18 1.61
CA GLN A 836 38.36 -5.10 0.49
C GLN A 836 37.28 -6.18 0.51
N ALA A 837 36.57 -6.37 -0.60
CA ALA A 837 35.59 -7.44 -0.74
C ALA A 837 36.27 -8.81 -0.65
N ASP A 838 35.69 -9.73 0.12
CA ASP A 838 36.22 -11.08 0.31
C ASP A 838 36.07 -11.95 -0.95
N SER A 839 36.48 -13.22 -0.87
CA SER A 839 36.38 -14.15 -2.00
C SER A 839 34.95 -14.46 -2.46
N ASN A 840 33.95 -14.14 -1.64
CA ASN A 840 32.53 -14.29 -1.96
C ASN A 840 31.92 -12.97 -2.47
N GLY A 841 32.70 -11.89 -2.56
CA GLY A 841 32.20 -10.58 -2.95
C GLY A 841 31.42 -9.91 -1.82
N GLN A 842 31.84 -10.09 -0.57
CA GLN A 842 31.19 -9.53 0.62
C GLN A 842 32.12 -8.61 1.42
N ILE A 843 31.56 -7.56 2.01
CA ILE A 843 32.19 -6.74 3.05
C ILE A 843 31.33 -6.80 4.32
N SER A 844 31.96 -6.56 5.48
CA SER A 844 31.25 -6.50 6.76
C SER A 844 31.74 -5.34 7.61
N PHE A 845 30.82 -4.62 8.24
CA PHE A 845 31.12 -3.47 9.08
C PHE A 845 30.10 -3.32 10.20
N ASP A 846 30.48 -2.55 11.23
CA ASP A 846 29.60 -2.18 12.34
C ASP A 846 29.27 -0.69 12.29
N TYR A 847 28.04 -0.33 12.63
CA TYR A 847 27.59 1.06 12.77
C TYR A 847 27.10 1.34 14.19
N THR A 848 27.58 2.45 14.79
CA THR A 848 27.30 2.83 16.19
C THR A 848 26.63 4.20 16.34
N GLY A 849 26.26 4.86 15.24
CA GLY A 849 25.83 6.28 15.24
C GLY A 849 24.44 6.55 15.84
N GLY A 850 23.68 5.50 16.18
CA GLY A 850 22.29 5.62 16.59
C GLY A 850 21.35 5.75 15.38
N TYR A 851 20.07 5.51 15.61
CA TYR A 851 19.09 5.39 14.54
C TYR A 851 17.94 6.38 14.72
N SER A 852 17.88 7.35 13.80
CA SER A 852 16.62 7.99 13.40
C SER A 852 16.34 7.58 11.95
N THR A 853 17.06 8.16 11.00
CA THR A 853 17.17 7.69 9.61
C THR A 853 18.61 7.85 9.15
N VAL A 854 19.19 6.79 8.59
CA VAL A 854 20.56 6.75 8.09
C VAL A 854 20.57 6.14 6.70
N THR A 855 21.16 6.83 5.73
CA THR A 855 21.40 6.28 4.38
C THR A 855 22.83 5.83 4.28
N PHE A 856 23.07 4.61 3.81
CA PHE A 856 24.41 4.07 3.54
C PHE A 856 24.65 4.03 2.04
N THR A 857 25.88 4.36 1.65
CA THR A 857 26.39 4.14 0.29
C THR A 857 27.63 3.26 0.36
N VAL A 858 27.81 2.43 -0.67
CA VAL A 858 28.99 1.60 -0.87
C VAL A 858 29.44 1.80 -2.30
N ASP A 859 30.57 2.47 -2.47
CA ASP A 859 31.11 2.85 -3.78
C ASP A 859 32.50 2.23 -3.99
N PRO A 860 32.86 1.80 -5.21
CA PRO A 860 34.21 1.33 -5.50
C PRO A 860 35.22 2.48 -5.39
N ASP A 861 36.42 2.19 -4.90
CA ASP A 861 37.52 3.15 -4.95
C ASP A 861 37.99 3.33 -6.40
N THR A 862 37.69 4.51 -6.95
CA THR A 862 38.09 4.92 -8.30
C THR A 862 39.08 6.08 -8.30
N THR A 863 39.50 6.52 -7.11
CA THR A 863 40.39 7.64 -6.91
C THR A 863 41.82 7.16 -6.80
N GLY A 864 42.74 7.83 -7.51
CA GLY A 864 44.18 7.57 -7.34
C GLY A 864 44.74 8.27 -6.10
N PRO A 865 45.97 7.90 -5.67
CA PRO A 865 46.63 8.53 -4.55
C PRO A 865 46.74 10.05 -4.68
N ASN A 866 46.84 10.75 -3.56
CA ASN A 866 47.02 12.20 -3.53
C ASN A 866 48.22 12.66 -4.37
N SER A 867 48.13 13.85 -4.96
CA SER A 867 49.20 14.39 -5.80
C SER A 867 50.50 14.60 -5.00
N PHE A 868 51.63 14.33 -5.66
CA PHE A 868 52.97 14.46 -5.08
C PHE A 868 53.99 14.74 -6.18
N ASP A 869 55.17 15.23 -5.80
CA ASP A 869 56.21 15.65 -6.74
C ASP A 869 57.58 15.05 -6.42
N VAL A 870 58.41 15.02 -7.47
CA VAL A 870 59.83 14.67 -7.38
C VAL A 870 60.63 15.76 -6.65
N VAL A 871 61.69 15.35 -5.94
CA VAL A 871 62.52 16.22 -5.08
C VAL A 871 63.91 16.41 -5.66
N SER A 872 64.55 15.35 -6.13
CA SER A 872 65.92 15.39 -6.64
C SER A 872 66.21 14.19 -7.54
N PRO A 873 67.02 14.34 -8.60
CA PRO A 873 67.67 15.57 -9.04
C PRO A 873 66.70 16.59 -9.64
N SER A 874 67.09 17.87 -9.70
CA SER A 874 66.29 18.92 -10.35
C SER A 874 66.06 18.61 -11.83
N ASP A 875 65.02 19.19 -12.43
CA ASP A 875 64.79 19.05 -13.87
C ASP A 875 66.01 19.53 -14.68
N TYR A 876 66.31 18.86 -15.79
CA TYR A 876 67.50 19.03 -16.64
C TYR A 876 68.86 18.73 -15.98
N PHE A 877 68.90 17.97 -14.89
CA PHE A 877 70.16 17.64 -14.20
C PHE A 877 71.13 16.81 -15.05
N VAL A 878 72.41 17.16 -15.02
CA VAL A 878 73.48 16.45 -15.73
C VAL A 878 74.30 15.60 -14.76
N THR A 879 74.45 14.31 -15.02
CA THR A 879 75.15 13.38 -14.13
C THR A 879 76.17 12.49 -14.84
N SER A 880 77.27 12.21 -14.15
CA SER A 880 78.25 11.18 -14.53
C SER A 880 78.00 9.85 -13.80
N ALA A 881 77.03 9.77 -12.89
CA ALA A 881 76.61 8.51 -12.27
C ALA A 881 75.92 7.61 -13.31
N SER A 882 76.20 6.31 -13.33
CA SER A 882 75.51 5.35 -14.20
C SER A 882 74.09 5.02 -13.71
N ARG A 883 73.84 5.25 -12.42
CA ARG A 883 72.59 4.99 -11.69
C ARG A 883 72.39 6.12 -10.67
N PRO A 884 71.96 7.32 -11.09
CA PRO A 884 71.74 8.43 -10.17
C PRO A 884 70.68 8.08 -9.13
N THR A 885 70.78 8.64 -7.92
CA THR A 885 69.70 8.57 -6.93
C THR A 885 68.58 9.51 -7.33
N LEU A 886 67.37 8.98 -7.38
CA LEU A 886 66.12 9.66 -7.72
C LEU A 886 65.24 9.67 -6.46
N SER A 887 64.64 10.81 -6.10
CA SER A 887 63.87 10.97 -4.87
C SER A 887 62.62 11.82 -5.08
N TRP A 888 61.58 11.56 -4.28
CA TRP A 888 60.25 12.18 -4.37
C TRP A 888 59.63 12.40 -2.98
N ASN A 889 58.55 13.18 -2.89
CA ASN A 889 57.77 13.32 -1.64
C ASN A 889 56.89 12.08 -1.44
N SER A 890 56.69 11.65 -0.20
CA SER A 890 55.69 10.60 0.10
C SER A 890 54.28 11.09 -0.23
N THR A 891 53.38 10.16 -0.56
CA THR A 891 51.95 10.42 -0.74
C THR A 891 51.12 9.40 0.04
N THR A 892 49.83 9.70 0.21
CA THR A 892 48.82 8.83 0.80
C THR A 892 47.65 8.69 -0.16
N ASP A 893 46.85 7.66 0.06
CA ASP A 893 45.54 7.52 -0.55
C ASP A 893 44.52 7.47 0.59
N ASP A 894 43.42 8.21 0.43
CA ASP A 894 42.44 8.43 1.50
C ASP A 894 41.37 7.32 1.53
N GLU A 895 41.31 6.44 0.52
CA GLU A 895 40.38 5.32 0.42
C GLU A 895 41.10 3.96 0.59
N SER A 896 41.45 3.26 -0.49
CA SER A 896 42.06 1.92 -0.41
C SER A 896 43.48 1.93 0.17
N GLY A 897 44.10 3.11 0.28
CA GLY A 897 45.43 3.29 0.82
C GLY A 897 46.53 2.88 -0.17
N MET A 898 47.77 3.27 0.12
CA MET A 898 48.90 3.05 -0.79
C MET A 898 49.32 1.58 -0.90
N ALA A 899 49.50 1.06 -2.13
CA ALA A 899 50.08 -0.27 -2.38
C ALA A 899 51.58 -0.22 -2.67
N LYS A 900 52.02 0.66 -3.58
CA LYS A 900 53.41 0.73 -4.04
C LYS A 900 53.75 2.00 -4.82
N TYR A 901 55.04 2.23 -5.04
CA TYR A 901 55.55 3.10 -6.09
C TYR A 901 56.13 2.32 -7.28
N GLN A 902 56.18 2.97 -8.44
CA GLN A 902 56.84 2.49 -9.65
C GLN A 902 57.74 3.59 -10.23
N LEU A 903 58.94 3.23 -10.67
CA LEU A 903 59.85 4.13 -11.37
C LEU A 903 59.74 3.90 -12.88
N PHE A 904 59.49 4.97 -13.63
CA PHE A 904 59.53 4.97 -15.09
C PHE A 904 60.72 5.78 -15.59
N ILE A 905 61.42 5.25 -16.60
CA ILE A 905 62.51 5.92 -17.31
C ILE A 905 62.23 5.83 -18.81
N ASP A 906 62.32 6.95 -19.52
CA ASP A 906 62.02 7.08 -20.96
C ASP A 906 60.63 6.53 -21.32
N GLY A 907 59.66 6.69 -20.39
CA GLY A 907 58.30 6.17 -20.52
C GLY A 907 58.16 4.65 -20.36
N GLN A 908 59.22 3.94 -19.97
CA GLN A 908 59.19 2.50 -19.70
C GLN A 908 59.32 2.21 -18.20
N LEU A 909 58.62 1.19 -17.72
CA LEU A 909 58.71 0.75 -16.33
C LEU A 909 60.11 0.17 -16.06
N ASP A 910 60.91 0.86 -15.24
CA ASP A 910 62.25 0.44 -14.85
C ASP A 910 62.21 -0.44 -13.59
N THR A 911 61.49 0.00 -12.55
CA THR A 911 61.39 -0.72 -11.27
C THR A 911 59.95 -0.69 -10.73
N ASP A 912 59.42 -1.86 -10.37
CA ASP A 912 58.08 -2.04 -9.79
C ASP A 912 58.15 -2.47 -8.31
N ASN A 913 57.02 -2.43 -7.61
CA ASN A 913 56.83 -2.85 -6.22
C ASN A 913 57.79 -2.16 -5.24
N ILE A 914 58.03 -0.87 -5.45
CA ILE A 914 58.79 -0.05 -4.52
C ILE A 914 57.92 0.16 -3.28
N SER A 915 58.46 -0.15 -2.10
CA SER A 915 57.75 -0.03 -0.82
C SER A 915 57.20 1.38 -0.61
N THR A 916 55.98 1.50 -0.09
CA THR A 916 55.32 2.77 0.24
C THR A 916 56.07 3.61 1.27
N SER A 917 56.96 2.98 2.05
CA SER A 917 57.86 3.66 2.99
C SER A 917 59.14 4.22 2.35
N THR A 918 59.32 4.07 1.03
CA THR A 918 60.54 4.43 0.31
C THR A 918 60.28 5.64 -0.58
N THR A 919 61.13 6.66 -0.46
CA THR A 919 61.05 7.92 -1.22
C THR A 919 62.32 8.23 -2.01
N GLU A 920 63.21 7.25 -2.15
CA GLU A 920 64.42 7.33 -2.95
C GLU A 920 64.77 5.98 -3.60
N ILE A 921 65.31 6.00 -4.81
CA ILE A 921 65.74 4.79 -5.53
C ILE A 921 66.87 5.09 -6.52
N THR A 922 67.50 4.06 -7.06
CA THR A 922 68.40 4.16 -8.21
C THR A 922 67.88 3.28 -9.35
N PRO A 923 68.02 3.69 -10.64
CA PRO A 923 67.59 2.88 -11.78
C PRO A 923 68.06 1.43 -11.70
N SER A 924 67.25 0.47 -12.12
CA SER A 924 67.59 -0.97 -12.09
C SER A 924 68.79 -1.28 -12.98
N GLY A 925 68.86 -0.63 -14.14
CA GLY A 925 69.92 -0.73 -15.14
C GLY A 925 70.85 0.48 -15.18
N THR A 926 71.89 0.41 -16.02
CA THR A 926 72.76 1.56 -16.30
C THR A 926 72.11 2.47 -17.36
N LEU A 927 72.02 3.76 -17.07
CA LEU A 927 71.59 4.75 -18.06
C LEU A 927 72.62 4.86 -19.21
N ILE A 928 72.14 4.89 -20.44
CA ILE A 928 72.98 5.12 -21.63
C ILE A 928 73.38 6.58 -21.71
N CYS A 929 74.39 6.91 -22.53
CA CYS A 929 74.80 8.31 -22.70
C CYS A 929 73.72 9.10 -23.45
N GLY A 930 73.36 10.28 -22.94
CA GLY A 930 72.34 11.13 -23.57
C GLY A 930 71.23 11.57 -22.62
N PRO A 931 70.20 12.25 -23.14
CA PRO A 931 69.05 12.70 -22.37
C PRO A 931 68.13 11.51 -22.04
N HIS A 932 67.53 11.56 -20.86
CA HIS A 932 66.54 10.62 -20.35
C HIS A 932 65.42 11.39 -19.65
N THR A 933 64.22 10.81 -19.64
CA THR A 933 63.11 11.29 -18.80
C THR A 933 62.82 10.30 -17.69
N TRP A 934 62.31 10.77 -16.56
CA TRP A 934 61.87 9.91 -15.46
C TRP A 934 60.71 10.52 -14.69
N TYR A 935 59.90 9.67 -14.08
CA TYR A 935 58.83 10.03 -13.14
C TYR A 935 58.52 8.86 -12.21
N ILE A 936 57.81 9.16 -11.13
CA ILE A 936 57.31 8.17 -10.19
C ILE A 936 55.80 8.06 -10.33
N ARG A 937 55.30 6.83 -10.36
CA ARG A 937 53.88 6.52 -10.27
C ARG A 937 53.56 5.94 -8.90
N ALA A 938 52.67 6.57 -8.17
CA ALA A 938 52.02 5.98 -7.00
C ALA A 938 50.87 5.08 -7.46
N VAL A 939 50.71 3.93 -6.80
CA VAL A 939 49.61 2.99 -7.01
C VAL A 939 48.99 2.66 -5.65
N ASP A 940 47.68 2.82 -5.52
CA ASP A 940 46.92 2.39 -4.34
C ASP A 940 46.58 0.89 -4.38
N ASN A 941 45.86 0.41 -3.37
CA ASN A 941 45.47 -0.99 -3.26
C ASN A 941 44.32 -1.38 -4.22
N ALA A 942 43.52 -0.42 -4.69
CA ALA A 942 42.53 -0.61 -5.75
C ALA A 942 43.17 -0.66 -7.16
N GLY A 943 44.43 -0.25 -7.29
CA GLY A 943 45.17 -0.19 -8.53
C GLY A 943 45.02 1.13 -9.30
N ASN A 944 44.39 2.16 -8.71
CA ASN A 944 44.37 3.50 -9.29
C ASN A 944 45.76 4.15 -9.13
N THR A 945 46.05 5.16 -9.96
CA THR A 945 47.43 5.64 -10.12
C THR A 945 47.52 7.15 -10.24
N THR A 946 48.55 7.71 -9.62
CA THR A 946 48.92 9.14 -9.73
C THR A 946 50.40 9.27 -10.07
N ASP A 947 50.70 10.04 -11.12
CA ASP A 947 52.06 10.29 -11.58
C ASP A 947 52.59 11.62 -11.04
N THR A 948 53.88 11.68 -10.71
CA THR A 948 54.60 12.96 -10.53
C THR A 948 54.77 13.68 -11.86
N SER A 949 55.21 14.94 -11.80
CA SER A 949 55.79 15.63 -12.95
C SER A 949 56.95 14.83 -13.59
N VAL A 950 57.09 14.90 -14.92
CA VAL A 950 58.18 14.25 -15.67
C VAL A 950 59.43 15.12 -15.66
N TYR A 951 60.54 14.61 -15.13
CA TYR A 951 61.81 15.33 -15.06
C TYR A 951 62.83 14.78 -16.08
N ASN A 952 63.66 15.68 -16.61
CA ASN A 952 64.72 15.39 -17.55
C ASN A 952 66.05 15.22 -16.83
N LEU A 953 66.85 14.24 -17.24
CA LEU A 953 68.24 14.09 -16.79
C LEU A 953 69.14 13.76 -17.98
N THR A 954 70.38 14.24 -17.99
CA THR A 954 71.37 13.88 -19.03
C THR A 954 72.53 13.10 -18.44
N LYS A 955 72.77 11.91 -18.98
CA LYS A 955 73.90 11.06 -18.63
C LYS A 955 75.13 11.44 -19.47
N SER A 956 76.13 12.04 -18.82
CA SER A 956 77.41 12.41 -19.44
C SER A 956 78.43 11.26 -19.41
N CYS A 957 79.21 11.13 -20.49
CA CYS A 957 80.14 10.00 -20.71
C CYS A 957 81.60 10.38 -21.01
N SER A 958 82.00 11.64 -20.86
CA SER A 958 83.42 12.06 -20.96
C SER A 958 83.72 13.35 -20.21
N THR A 959 84.95 13.45 -19.69
CA THR A 959 85.49 14.60 -18.93
C THR A 959 85.57 15.87 -19.77
N PRO A 960 85.18 17.06 -19.26
CA PRO A 960 85.29 18.30 -20.01
C PRO A 960 86.73 18.83 -19.95
N THR A 961 87.38 18.93 -21.12
CA THR A 961 88.53 19.81 -21.35
C THR A 961 88.05 21.05 -22.08
N VAL A 962 88.25 22.22 -21.48
CA VAL A 962 87.93 23.53 -22.07
C VAL A 962 88.97 23.85 -23.14
N ASP A 963 88.50 24.03 -24.38
CA ASP A 963 89.27 24.47 -25.56
C ASP A 963 89.14 25.99 -25.73
N GLU A 964 90.12 26.66 -26.34
CA GLU A 964 90.17 28.13 -26.50
C GLU A 964 89.18 28.67 -27.57
N ASP A 965 88.23 27.85 -28.02
CA ASP A 965 87.13 28.21 -28.94
C ASP A 965 85.72 28.13 -28.30
N ASP A 966 85.63 28.06 -26.96
CA ASP A 966 84.33 27.97 -26.26
C ASP A 966 83.45 29.22 -26.52
N PRO A 967 82.15 29.06 -26.84
CA PRO A 967 81.27 30.17 -27.14
C PRO A 967 81.12 31.08 -25.93
N GLU A 968 81.07 32.40 -26.17
CA GLU A 968 80.79 33.36 -25.12
C GLU A 968 79.35 33.16 -24.63
N ILE A 969 79.19 32.81 -23.36
CA ILE A 969 77.88 32.57 -22.74
C ILE A 969 77.71 33.54 -21.58
N VAL A 970 76.51 34.07 -21.43
CA VAL A 970 76.07 34.83 -20.26
C VAL A 970 74.73 34.27 -19.81
N ALA A 971 74.54 34.14 -18.50
CA ALA A 971 73.28 33.73 -17.88
C ALA A 971 72.94 34.65 -16.71
N LEU A 972 71.76 35.26 -16.72
CA LEU A 972 71.23 36.00 -15.57
C LEU A 972 70.93 35.00 -14.45
N SER A 973 71.41 35.32 -13.25
CA SER A 973 71.26 34.49 -12.05
C SER A 973 70.44 35.17 -10.96
N SER A 974 70.29 36.49 -11.06
CA SER A 974 69.34 37.28 -10.28
C SER A 974 69.07 38.59 -11.03
N PRO A 975 67.83 39.08 -11.07
CA PRO A 975 66.64 38.35 -10.68
C PRO A 975 66.37 37.14 -11.58
N VAL A 976 65.56 36.19 -11.11
CA VAL A 976 65.05 35.05 -11.91
C VAL A 976 63.67 35.35 -12.49
N ASP A 977 63.17 34.51 -13.38
CA ASP A 977 61.82 34.68 -13.94
C ASP A 977 60.75 34.75 -12.83
N ASP A 978 59.79 35.66 -13.01
CA ASP A 978 58.69 36.02 -12.12
C ASP A 978 59.08 36.59 -10.74
N GLU A 979 60.36 36.88 -10.48
CA GLU A 979 60.79 37.51 -9.23
C GLU A 979 60.15 38.90 -9.05
N LYS A 980 59.58 39.17 -7.86
CA LYS A 980 58.89 40.42 -7.54
C LYS A 980 59.89 41.50 -7.09
N ILE A 981 59.99 42.61 -7.82
CA ILE A 981 60.86 43.75 -7.51
C ILE A 981 60.05 45.01 -7.24
N ASN A 982 60.35 45.71 -6.14
CA ASN A 982 59.66 46.94 -5.78
C ASN A 982 60.17 48.15 -6.59
N ALA A 983 59.28 48.81 -7.32
CA ALA A 983 59.58 50.01 -8.08
C ALA A 983 60.18 51.10 -7.18
N GLY A 984 61.26 51.74 -7.61
CA GLY A 984 61.93 52.80 -6.86
C GLY A 984 62.89 52.33 -5.75
N TYR A 985 63.13 51.03 -5.59
CA TYR A 985 64.15 50.49 -4.67
C TYR A 985 65.35 49.88 -5.43
N PRO A 986 66.57 49.90 -4.86
CA PRO A 986 67.73 49.26 -5.49
C PRO A 986 67.61 47.73 -5.45
N VAL A 987 67.76 47.08 -6.60
CA VAL A 987 67.86 45.63 -6.79
C VAL A 987 69.22 45.27 -7.37
N LYS A 988 69.80 44.15 -6.95
CA LYS A 988 71.02 43.60 -7.56
C LYS A 988 70.65 42.75 -8.77
N ILE A 989 71.18 43.09 -9.93
CA ILE A 989 71.20 42.23 -11.11
C ILE A 989 72.53 41.48 -11.08
N GLN A 990 72.51 40.16 -11.12
CA GLN A 990 73.69 39.30 -11.07
C GLN A 990 73.70 38.31 -12.24
N TRP A 991 74.87 38.01 -12.76
CA TRP A 991 75.04 37.08 -13.88
C TRP A 991 76.31 36.27 -13.76
N ASN A 992 76.29 35.11 -14.41
CA ASN A 992 77.47 34.30 -14.65
C ASN A 992 77.84 34.40 -16.13
N SER A 993 79.13 34.53 -16.44
CA SER A 993 79.60 34.54 -17.83
C SER A 993 80.84 33.68 -18.02
N VAL A 994 80.97 33.08 -19.20
CA VAL A 994 82.13 32.31 -19.65
C VAL A 994 82.73 33.02 -20.88
N GLY A 995 84.04 33.33 -20.85
CA GLY A 995 84.75 34.06 -21.90
C GLY A 995 85.68 35.17 -21.38
N LYS A 996 86.38 35.91 -22.28
CA LYS A 996 87.34 36.97 -21.93
C LYS A 996 86.79 38.42 -22.07
N ILE A 997 85.47 38.60 -22.23
CA ILE A 997 84.83 39.92 -22.42
C ILE A 997 84.82 40.73 -21.12
N LYS A 998 85.20 42.02 -21.25
CA LYS A 998 85.39 42.93 -20.12
C LYS A 998 84.18 43.79 -19.78
N PHE A 999 83.19 43.90 -20.68
CA PHE A 999 82.09 44.85 -20.55
C PHE A 999 80.73 44.21 -20.79
N VAL A 1000 79.73 44.72 -20.06
CA VAL A 1000 78.33 44.32 -20.10
C VAL A 1000 77.44 45.54 -20.35
N ASN A 1001 76.38 45.36 -21.12
CA ASN A 1001 75.26 46.29 -21.22
C ASN A 1001 74.01 45.66 -20.62
N LEU A 1002 73.24 46.43 -19.85
CA LEU A 1002 71.98 46.00 -19.25
C LEU A 1002 70.84 46.89 -19.74
N TYR A 1003 69.69 46.27 -20.01
CA TYR A 1003 68.49 46.91 -20.51
C TYR A 1003 67.24 46.37 -19.82
N TYR A 1004 66.15 47.13 -19.85
CA TYR A 1004 64.81 46.66 -19.49
C TYR A 1004 63.78 46.96 -20.57
N SER A 1005 62.70 46.18 -20.63
CA SER A 1005 61.55 46.40 -21.50
C SER A 1005 60.24 46.20 -20.73
N ASN A 1006 59.31 47.14 -20.85
CA ASN A 1006 57.99 47.12 -20.20
C ASN A 1006 56.82 47.08 -21.20
N ASP A 1007 57.11 46.80 -22.48
CA ASP A 1007 56.14 46.78 -23.58
C ASP A 1007 56.07 45.41 -24.27
N GLY A 1008 56.43 44.36 -23.52
CA GLY A 1008 56.49 42.97 -24.02
C GLY A 1008 57.66 42.73 -24.96
N LYS A 1009 58.87 43.18 -24.57
CA LYS A 1009 60.14 42.95 -25.30
C LYS A 1009 60.22 43.66 -26.66
N LYS A 1010 59.40 44.69 -26.92
CA LYS A 1010 59.34 45.41 -28.20
C LYS A 1010 60.37 46.54 -28.27
N THR A 1011 60.53 47.29 -27.17
CA THR A 1011 61.56 48.32 -27.04
C THR A 1011 62.34 48.13 -25.74
N PHE A 1012 63.66 48.36 -25.80
CA PHE A 1012 64.57 48.21 -24.66
C PHE A 1012 65.12 49.57 -24.25
N SER A 1013 64.86 49.93 -23.00
CA SER A 1013 65.42 51.10 -22.32
C SER A 1013 66.71 50.72 -21.61
N GLU A 1014 67.69 51.62 -21.62
CA GLU A 1014 69.01 51.37 -21.02
C GLU A 1014 68.95 51.41 -19.50
N ILE A 1015 69.50 50.39 -18.84
CA ILE A 1015 69.82 50.41 -17.42
C ILE A 1015 71.23 50.99 -17.24
N VAL A 1016 72.20 50.41 -17.94
CA VAL A 1016 73.61 50.85 -17.97
C VAL A 1016 74.32 50.31 -19.20
N LYS A 1017 75.31 51.05 -19.71
CA LYS A 1017 76.23 50.59 -20.74
C LYS A 1017 77.68 50.53 -20.27
N HIS A 1018 78.42 49.58 -20.84
CA HIS A 1018 79.85 49.37 -20.64
C HIS A 1018 80.25 49.26 -19.16
N THR A 1019 79.38 48.67 -18.34
CA THR A 1019 79.77 48.32 -16.97
C THR A 1019 80.77 47.17 -17.01
N ALA A 1020 81.62 47.05 -15.99
CA ALA A 1020 82.57 45.94 -15.92
C ALA A 1020 81.83 44.60 -15.90
N ASN A 1021 82.39 43.59 -16.56
CA ASN A 1021 81.89 42.22 -16.46
C ASN A 1021 82.42 41.56 -15.17
N ASP A 1022 81.93 42.02 -14.02
CA ASP A 1022 82.33 41.56 -12.68
C ASP A 1022 81.23 40.77 -11.95
N GLY A 1023 80.12 40.48 -12.64
CA GLY A 1023 79.07 39.54 -12.21
C GLY A 1023 77.90 40.17 -11.47
N GLU A 1024 77.91 41.48 -11.20
CA GLU A 1024 76.76 42.16 -10.58
C GLU A 1024 76.64 43.66 -10.94
N TYR A 1025 75.41 44.19 -10.89
CA TYR A 1025 75.10 45.60 -11.04
C TYR A 1025 73.87 45.98 -10.21
N VAL A 1026 73.92 47.10 -9.48
CA VAL A 1026 72.76 47.57 -8.69
C VAL A 1026 71.91 48.51 -9.54
N TRP A 1027 70.70 48.09 -9.86
CA TRP A 1027 69.72 48.88 -10.60
C TRP A 1027 68.63 49.41 -9.68
N LYS A 1028 68.22 50.67 -9.88
CA LYS A 1028 67.03 51.23 -9.24
C LYS A 1028 65.94 51.37 -10.30
N ALA A 1029 64.95 50.47 -10.27
CA ALA A 1029 63.85 50.50 -11.23
C ALA A 1029 63.10 51.84 -11.14
N PRO A 1030 62.80 52.51 -12.28
CA PRO A 1030 61.93 53.69 -12.30
C PRO A 1030 60.65 53.49 -11.48
N SER A 1031 60.29 54.48 -10.67
CA SER A 1031 59.19 54.38 -9.70
C SER A 1031 57.80 54.23 -10.33
N ASP A 1032 57.67 54.55 -11.61
CA ASP A 1032 56.44 54.46 -12.41
C ASP A 1032 56.29 53.13 -13.16
N LEU A 1033 57.34 52.30 -13.22
CA LEU A 1033 57.27 50.94 -13.77
C LEU A 1033 56.36 50.06 -12.92
N SER A 1034 55.61 49.17 -13.58
CA SER A 1034 54.75 48.18 -12.92
C SER A 1034 54.41 47.05 -13.87
N GLY A 1035 54.13 45.88 -13.32
CA GLY A 1035 53.78 44.69 -14.09
C GLY A 1035 55.02 43.99 -14.65
N SER A 1036 54.81 43.13 -15.65
CA SER A 1036 55.87 42.33 -16.24
C SER A 1036 56.91 43.20 -16.96
N VAL A 1037 58.18 43.06 -16.59
CA VAL A 1037 59.32 43.78 -17.17
C VAL A 1037 60.43 42.78 -17.50
N ALA A 1038 60.88 42.76 -18.75
CA ALA A 1038 62.00 41.94 -19.16
C ALA A 1038 63.33 42.66 -18.89
N ILE A 1039 64.27 42.01 -18.22
CA ILE A 1039 65.64 42.51 -18.02
C ILE A 1039 66.57 41.73 -18.95
N LYS A 1040 67.31 42.44 -19.79
CA LYS A 1040 68.24 41.85 -20.76
C LYS A 1040 69.67 42.22 -20.42
N ILE A 1041 70.57 41.23 -20.49
CA ILE A 1041 72.01 41.40 -20.42
C ILE A 1041 72.66 41.12 -21.78
N GLU A 1042 73.70 41.89 -22.12
CA GLU A 1042 74.53 41.67 -23.30
C GLU A 1042 76.02 41.79 -22.94
N LEU A 1043 76.82 40.78 -23.29
CA LEU A 1043 78.28 40.89 -23.36
C LEU A 1043 78.67 41.73 -24.58
N THR A 1044 79.63 42.65 -24.45
CA THR A 1044 80.03 43.53 -25.56
C THR A 1044 81.53 43.81 -25.60
N ASP A 1045 82.08 43.95 -26.82
CA ASP A 1045 83.44 44.43 -27.10
C ASP A 1045 83.52 45.96 -27.30
N LEU A 1046 82.47 46.70 -26.92
CA LEU A 1046 82.26 48.14 -27.18
C LEU A 1046 81.83 48.49 -28.61
N SER A 1047 81.73 47.51 -29.53
CA SER A 1047 81.29 47.72 -30.91
C SER A 1047 79.97 47.03 -31.24
N SER A 1048 79.72 45.86 -30.65
CA SER A 1048 78.50 45.06 -30.84
C SER A 1048 78.23 44.14 -29.64
N ALA A 1049 77.00 43.60 -29.56
CA ALA A 1049 76.65 42.57 -28.60
C ALA A 1049 77.11 41.20 -29.09
N ILE A 1050 77.74 40.41 -28.23
CA ILE A 1050 78.36 39.11 -28.59
C ILE A 1050 77.53 37.94 -28.06
N ALA A 1051 77.05 38.04 -26.82
CA ALA A 1051 76.14 37.08 -26.21
C ALA A 1051 75.10 37.81 -25.38
N SER A 1052 73.89 37.27 -25.26
CA SER A 1052 72.82 37.90 -24.48
C SER A 1052 71.94 36.89 -23.78
N ASP A 1053 71.39 37.30 -22.65
CA ASP A 1053 70.37 36.56 -21.91
C ASP A 1053 69.27 37.50 -21.40
N MET A 1054 68.13 36.95 -21.02
CA MET A 1054 66.96 37.72 -20.60
C MET A 1054 66.08 36.95 -19.61
N VAL A 1055 65.62 37.65 -18.58
CA VAL A 1055 64.59 37.17 -17.63
C VAL A 1055 63.42 38.13 -17.60
N GLU A 1056 62.26 37.66 -17.16
CA GLU A 1056 61.03 38.44 -17.01
C GLU A 1056 60.63 38.54 -15.53
N VAL A 1057 60.54 39.75 -15.00
CA VAL A 1057 60.28 40.01 -13.57
C VAL A 1057 58.98 40.79 -13.38
N ILE A 1058 58.41 40.72 -12.18
CA ILE A 1058 57.20 41.48 -11.84
C ILE A 1058 57.57 42.72 -11.04
N ILE A 1059 57.39 43.91 -11.62
CA ILE A 1059 57.59 45.17 -10.89
C ILE A 1059 56.33 45.54 -10.09
N CYS A 1060 56.46 45.57 -8.77
CA CYS A 1060 55.40 45.97 -7.84
C CYS A 1060 55.48 47.47 -7.52
N LYS A 1061 54.36 48.19 -7.66
CA LYS A 1061 54.29 49.62 -7.31
C LYS A 1061 54.21 49.82 -5.81
N HIS A 1062 55.15 50.58 -5.26
CA HIS A 1062 55.15 50.99 -3.85
C HIS A 1062 54.30 52.26 -3.67
N SER A 1063 53.11 52.15 -3.07
CA SER A 1063 52.29 53.29 -2.68
C SER A 1063 52.62 53.73 -1.24
N ALA A 1064 53.18 54.94 -1.11
CA ALA A 1064 53.42 55.57 0.18
C ALA A 1064 52.09 55.95 0.85
N SER A 1065 51.85 55.45 2.06
CA SER A 1065 50.68 55.80 2.89
C SER A 1065 50.74 57.25 3.35
N ALA A 1066 49.65 58.00 3.17
CA ALA A 1066 49.45 59.30 3.81
C ALA A 1066 48.08 59.35 4.50
N ASP A 1067 48.17 59.71 5.76
CA ASP A 1067 47.18 59.85 6.82
C ASP A 1067 46.14 60.97 6.57
N ASN A 1068 45.08 60.94 7.38
CA ASN A 1068 44.31 62.07 7.92
C ASN A 1068 42.88 62.42 7.39
N GLN A 1069 41.91 62.21 8.31
CA GLN A 1069 40.79 63.09 8.71
C GLN A 1069 39.49 63.22 7.86
N ASN A 1070 38.44 62.66 8.47
CA ASN A 1070 37.25 63.36 9.00
C ASN A 1070 36.04 63.65 8.07
N SER A 1071 34.87 63.27 8.61
CA SER A 1071 33.55 63.92 8.50
C SER A 1071 32.50 63.36 7.53
N SER A 1072 31.47 62.78 8.16
CA SER A 1072 30.03 63.03 8.03
C SER A 1072 29.19 62.37 6.93
N ASP A 1073 28.27 61.51 7.41
CA ASP A 1073 26.83 61.44 7.11
C ASP A 1073 26.36 61.10 5.67
N LYS A 1074 25.77 59.89 5.51
CA LYS A 1074 24.30 59.67 5.44
C LYS A 1074 23.94 58.19 5.13
N ASN A 1075 23.50 57.49 6.17
CA ASN A 1075 22.23 56.75 6.29
C ASN A 1075 21.62 56.07 5.03
N GLN A 1076 21.61 54.73 4.96
CA GLN A 1076 20.42 53.89 5.20
C GLN A 1076 20.64 52.39 4.91
N THR A 1077 20.41 51.59 5.97
CA THR A 1077 19.67 50.31 6.03
C THR A 1077 19.93 49.20 5.01
N ASP A 1078 20.56 48.10 5.43
CA ASP A 1078 19.87 46.85 5.79
C ASP A 1078 20.77 45.99 6.68
N ASN A 1079 20.16 45.19 7.55
CA ASN A 1079 20.74 44.49 8.69
C ASN A 1079 20.81 43.00 8.35
N GLN A 1080 21.96 42.52 7.85
CA GLN A 1080 22.30 41.10 7.88
C GLN A 1080 23.28 40.82 9.02
N SER A 1081 22.93 39.83 9.81
CA SER A 1081 23.73 39.29 10.90
C SER A 1081 24.97 38.60 10.34
N ASN A 1082 26.11 39.24 10.61
CA ASN A 1082 27.43 38.74 10.36
C ASN A 1082 27.79 37.55 11.27
N SER A 1083 28.05 36.38 10.70
CA SER A 1083 28.81 35.31 11.37
C SER A 1083 30.28 35.50 11.05
N THR A 1084 31.06 35.98 12.02
CA THR A 1084 32.51 35.95 11.93
C THR A 1084 33.04 34.55 12.23
N HIS A 1085 34.01 34.07 11.47
CA HIS A 1085 34.74 32.84 11.76
C HIS A 1085 36.22 33.15 11.94
N VAL A 1086 36.88 32.45 12.88
CA VAL A 1086 38.32 32.59 13.13
C VAL A 1086 39.09 31.83 12.06
N ASN A 1087 39.96 32.54 11.34
CA ASN A 1087 40.87 31.91 10.38
C ASN A 1087 41.82 30.94 11.14
N PRO A 1088 41.81 29.62 10.83
CA PRO A 1088 42.56 28.63 11.61
C PRO A 1088 44.08 28.72 11.45
N PHE A 1089 44.59 29.54 10.53
CA PHE A 1089 46.02 29.75 10.33
C PHE A 1089 46.55 31.07 10.93
N THR A 1090 45.71 32.10 11.09
CA THR A 1090 46.14 33.41 11.64
C THR A 1090 45.51 33.75 13.00
N GLY A 1091 44.36 33.18 13.34
CA GLY A 1091 43.69 33.38 14.63
C GLY A 1091 42.86 34.66 14.76
N GLU A 1092 42.59 35.40 13.67
CA GLU A 1092 41.70 36.58 13.67
C GLU A 1092 40.29 36.24 13.15
N GLU A 1093 39.26 36.91 13.69
CA GLU A 1093 37.85 36.77 13.28
C GLU A 1093 37.54 37.64 12.05
N GLU A 1094 37.08 37.02 10.97
CA GLU A 1094 36.69 37.71 9.72
C GLU A 1094 35.24 37.43 9.33
N GLU A 1095 34.64 38.39 8.61
CA GLU A 1095 33.20 38.52 8.36
C GLU A 1095 32.87 38.28 6.87
N ILE A 1096 31.92 37.38 6.55
CA ILE A 1096 31.57 37.03 5.16
C ILE A 1096 30.13 37.46 4.86
N THR A 1097 29.94 38.44 3.97
CA THR A 1097 28.62 38.90 3.53
C THR A 1097 28.41 38.63 2.03
N GLU A 1098 27.62 37.59 1.76
CA GLU A 1098 27.01 37.15 0.49
C GLU A 1098 27.93 36.69 -0.67
N VAL A 1099 27.82 35.40 -1.03
CA VAL A 1099 28.37 34.78 -2.25
C VAL A 1099 27.32 33.80 -2.80
N SER A 1100 27.11 33.74 -4.12
CA SER A 1100 26.12 32.84 -4.76
C SER A 1100 26.78 31.73 -5.59
N VAL A 1101 26.06 30.63 -5.82
CA VAL A 1101 26.44 29.55 -6.75
C VAL A 1101 26.67 30.12 -8.16
N GLY A 1102 27.90 29.98 -8.66
CA GLY A 1102 28.41 30.49 -9.92
C GLY A 1102 29.47 31.60 -9.82
N ASP A 1103 29.77 32.13 -8.63
CA ASP A 1103 30.73 33.23 -8.43
C ASP A 1103 32.19 32.77 -8.27
N PHE A 1104 33.13 33.68 -8.55
CA PHE A 1104 34.56 33.47 -8.33
C PHE A 1104 35.10 34.45 -7.28
N ILE A 1105 35.80 33.95 -6.26
CA ILE A 1105 36.42 34.77 -5.20
C ILE A 1105 37.92 34.54 -5.13
N THR A 1106 38.69 35.61 -4.97
CA THR A 1106 40.16 35.55 -4.84
C THR A 1106 40.60 35.92 -3.44
N SER A 1107 41.55 35.16 -2.89
CA SER A 1107 42.22 35.51 -1.63
C SER A 1107 43.04 36.80 -1.79
N PRO A 1108 43.04 37.74 -0.82
CA PRO A 1108 43.85 38.95 -0.92
C PRO A 1108 45.36 38.72 -0.70
N GLU A 1109 45.76 37.55 -0.19
CA GLU A 1109 47.16 37.23 0.14
C GLU A 1109 47.76 36.09 -0.71
N THR A 1110 46.97 35.42 -1.56
CA THR A 1110 47.44 34.37 -2.49
C THR A 1110 46.78 34.53 -3.87
N ASP A 1111 47.47 34.12 -4.95
CA ASP A 1111 46.98 34.28 -6.34
C ASP A 1111 45.90 33.25 -6.74
N THR A 1112 45.18 32.65 -5.77
CA THR A 1112 44.17 31.60 -5.99
C THR A 1112 42.76 32.18 -6.13
N VAL A 1113 42.06 31.77 -7.20
CA VAL A 1113 40.64 32.03 -7.46
C VAL A 1113 39.83 30.78 -7.08
N TYR A 1114 38.83 30.91 -6.22
CA TYR A 1114 37.88 29.86 -5.86
C TYR A 1114 36.57 30.05 -6.62
N TYR A 1115 36.01 28.97 -7.19
CA TYR A 1115 34.68 28.93 -7.80
C TYR A 1115 33.68 28.36 -6.79
N ILE A 1116 32.51 28.96 -6.69
CA ILE A 1116 31.42 28.51 -5.81
C ILE A 1116 30.43 27.74 -6.69
N ASP A 1117 30.34 26.43 -6.51
CA ASP A 1117 29.34 25.53 -7.16
C ASP A 1117 28.17 25.25 -6.21
#